data_AF-A0A0P1IAF3-F1
#
_entry.id   AF-A0A0P1IAF3-F1
#
_cell.length_a   1.000
_cell.length_b   1.000
_cell.length_c   1.000
_cell.angle_alpha   90.00
_cell.angle_beta   90.00
_cell.angle_gamma   90.00
#
_symmetry.space_group_name_H-M   'P 1'
#
loop_
_entity.id
_entity.type
_entity.pdbx_description
1 polymer ?
#
loop_
_entity_poly.entity_id
_entity_poly.type
_entity_poly.pdbx_seq_one_letter_code
_entity_poly.pdbx_strand_id
1 'polypeptide(L)'
;MANTTTESAISNTISASGRSLLADITHDTVWFDVTLQYYLGNGDVLAWDTEFRDAYLGDPDDYYSGSPDAAYAYTTQTERAFEMIDSVIFTDFERVTNAATAQATADLVYVTSVNNDESLEGFHQLPPGSTRAADDFWGFSTFTSDQASMNVAPEVGGGEYLNWTLIHEIGHGLGLLHPFSGDPSVTLASVGAALDNERYTVMSYDGATDANAYGHAVTLMALDIAALQEQYFSETYAEGNSTYSLFDAQAEALRLNEGDMHIGRAYATIWDSGGTDTLEYGSSANSVLINLNDATLDRSAVAADASPAVTALQHTDFFGSLAANLRTEITDSNYNAGGFFSRVLTETDGTFSGIDGGFAIAHGVDIENATGGQNEDLLIGNEEANTLTGNDGNDVLIGGGGNDTLDGGEGCDIASFSGARANYTITDNEDGTITVAHNGAGVDGTDTLVDVEQAQFSDELTSLGDEGALEFTPVTSNSFVDFGDNVLYRNDDGSQSNVDITSIFEDGITVGDTTYTTISVNTNGNVTFGGSLSTYTPSRIEGSGRQIVAPYWADVDTRNPSEGTNPGNVYWDFDTDRDSFIVTWDNVGYYSRHVDLLSSFQLEMMDRGCGNIEIIFRYGDIAWTAGDASGGENGVGGTTSRAGFSLGETYFELPASGNEPAMLSLESLSGNLGVAGVWQFIVSGGFVQGVGGEEDDDIPGTDGDDNVLAGQGNDTVRAGDGDDSVFGGQGNDSIDGGDGDDVLDGGSGVDTIIGGRGNDTIADGGTDDDLYDVIYGGEGDDDIDGGFGNDSIRGDAGNDVIAGGFGADTVIGGTGNDTLTGSAYSDQLFGGDGDDFINGGWGHDRVNGGDGADRFFHIGIFDHGSDWIQDYDASEGDVLVFGIGSATPSQFQVNTTHTADSSGNRSGDDSIEEAFVIYRPTGQIMWALVDGAGQSEINLQIAGQVYDLLA
;
A
#
# COMPACT_ATOMS: atom_id res chain seq x y z
N MET A 1 7.46 -16.02 -56.57
CA MET A 1 8.92 -15.85 -56.44
C MET A 1 9.32 -16.64 -55.20
N ALA A 2 10.25 -17.58 -55.32
CA ALA A 2 10.81 -18.23 -54.14
C ALA A 2 11.64 -17.19 -53.37
N ASN A 3 11.27 -16.87 -52.13
CA ASN A 3 12.18 -16.23 -51.20
C ASN A 3 12.47 -17.20 -50.06
N THR A 4 13.40 -18.12 -50.31
CA THR A 4 14.01 -19.00 -49.30
C THR A 4 15.05 -18.27 -48.45
N THR A 5 14.91 -16.95 -48.25
CA THR A 5 15.90 -16.11 -47.52
C THR A 5 15.33 -14.91 -46.76
N THR A 6 14.02 -14.81 -46.54
CA THR A 6 13.47 -13.86 -45.55
C THR A 6 12.59 -14.66 -44.61
N GLU A 7 13.10 -14.93 -43.41
CA GLU A 7 12.25 -15.28 -42.26
C GLU A 7 11.11 -14.27 -42.19
N SER A 8 9.88 -14.74 -41.90
CA SER A 8 8.77 -13.86 -41.56
C SER A 8 9.21 -12.87 -40.47
N ALA A 9 8.79 -11.61 -40.58
CA ALA A 9 9.16 -10.55 -39.64
C ALA A 9 8.83 -10.93 -38.19
N ILE A 10 7.73 -11.67 -37.99
CA ILE A 10 7.26 -12.13 -36.67
C ILE A 10 8.15 -13.23 -36.08
N SER A 11 8.66 -14.14 -36.91
CA SER A 11 9.45 -15.29 -36.43
C SER A 11 10.74 -14.88 -35.69
N ASN A 12 11.23 -13.67 -35.98
CA ASN A 12 12.43 -13.06 -35.39
C ASN A 12 12.15 -12.25 -34.13
N THR A 13 10.90 -11.89 -33.84
CA THR A 13 10.50 -11.10 -32.67
C THR A 13 9.86 -11.97 -31.58
N ILE A 14 9.38 -13.17 -31.91
CA ILE A 14 8.75 -14.08 -30.93
C ILE A 14 9.71 -15.15 -30.39
N SER A 15 9.40 -15.66 -29.20
CA SER A 15 10.21 -16.66 -28.52
C SER A 15 10.11 -18.06 -29.17
N ALA A 16 10.91 -19.02 -28.67
CA ALA A 16 10.85 -20.39 -29.15
C ALA A 16 9.54 -21.11 -28.78
N SER A 17 8.97 -20.79 -27.61
CA SER A 17 7.63 -21.22 -27.21
C SER A 17 6.58 -20.64 -28.15
N GLY A 18 6.66 -19.34 -28.45
CA GLY A 18 5.73 -18.69 -29.38
C GLY A 18 5.73 -19.30 -30.78
N ARG A 19 6.91 -19.57 -31.36
CA ARG A 19 6.98 -20.29 -32.65
C ARG A 19 6.34 -21.69 -32.59
N SER A 20 6.52 -22.41 -31.48
CA SER A 20 5.91 -23.74 -31.33
C SER A 20 4.39 -23.65 -31.17
N LEU A 21 3.89 -22.60 -30.53
CA LEU A 21 2.47 -22.29 -30.39
C LEU A 21 1.85 -22.05 -31.77
N LEU A 22 2.41 -21.12 -32.56
CA LEU A 22 1.88 -20.78 -33.88
C LEU A 22 1.95 -21.98 -34.85
N ALA A 23 3.02 -22.77 -34.81
CA ALA A 23 3.16 -23.96 -35.64
C ALA A 23 2.10 -25.04 -35.34
N ASP A 24 1.61 -25.14 -34.11
CA ASP A 24 0.61 -26.15 -33.72
C ASP A 24 -0.82 -25.77 -34.12
N ILE A 25 -1.09 -24.48 -34.34
CA ILE A 25 -2.39 -23.94 -34.76
C ILE A 25 -2.41 -23.53 -36.24
N THR A 26 -1.36 -23.84 -36.99
CA THR A 26 -1.27 -23.59 -38.42
C THR A 26 -1.04 -24.87 -39.19
N HIS A 27 -1.62 -24.94 -40.39
CA HIS A 27 -1.44 -26.07 -41.27
C HIS A 27 -0.15 -25.94 -42.10
N ASP A 28 0.49 -27.07 -42.41
CA ASP A 28 1.75 -27.15 -43.17
C ASP A 28 1.65 -26.61 -44.62
N THR A 29 0.43 -26.36 -45.11
CA THR A 29 0.17 -25.91 -46.48
C THR A 29 -0.54 -24.57 -46.49
N VAL A 30 -0.01 -23.66 -47.29
CA VAL A 30 -0.49 -22.28 -47.44
C VAL A 30 -0.78 -21.98 -48.91
N TRP A 31 -1.54 -20.93 -49.15
CA TRP A 31 -1.73 -20.40 -50.50
C TRP A 31 -0.45 -19.74 -51.01
N PHE A 32 -0.05 -20.06 -52.24
CA PHE A 32 1.19 -19.52 -52.84
C PHE A 32 0.98 -18.22 -53.62
N ASP A 33 -0.28 -17.90 -53.97
CA ASP A 33 -0.65 -16.68 -54.68
C ASP A 33 -1.14 -15.63 -53.68
N VAL A 34 -0.73 -14.38 -53.89
CA VAL A 34 -1.10 -13.22 -53.07
C VAL A 34 -2.52 -12.76 -53.36
N THR A 35 -3.11 -13.12 -54.51
CA THR A 35 -4.50 -12.78 -54.85
C THR A 35 -5.34 -14.05 -54.85
N LEU A 36 -6.31 -14.11 -53.94
CA LEU A 36 -7.25 -15.22 -53.81
C LEU A 36 -8.61 -14.83 -54.37
N GLN A 37 -9.08 -15.57 -55.36
CA GLN A 37 -10.38 -15.32 -55.95
C GLN A 37 -11.46 -16.10 -55.22
N TYR A 38 -12.49 -15.44 -54.72
CA TYR A 38 -13.59 -16.11 -54.02
C TYR A 38 -14.91 -16.01 -54.78
N TYR A 39 -15.75 -17.04 -54.65
CA TYR A 39 -17.08 -17.09 -55.25
C TYR A 39 -18.15 -17.40 -54.20
N LEU A 40 -19.15 -16.53 -54.13
CA LEU A 40 -20.33 -16.72 -53.30
C LEU A 40 -21.41 -17.39 -54.14
N GLY A 41 -21.55 -18.70 -53.95
CA GLY A 41 -22.20 -19.61 -54.88
C GLY A 41 -23.67 -19.94 -54.62
N ASN A 42 -24.17 -20.90 -55.39
CA ASN A 42 -25.54 -21.42 -55.31
C ASN A 42 -25.56 -22.92 -55.65
N GLY A 43 -26.75 -23.53 -55.69
CA GLY A 43 -26.94 -24.96 -55.99
C GLY A 43 -26.29 -25.50 -57.27
N ASP A 44 -25.89 -24.65 -58.23
CA ASP A 44 -25.22 -25.08 -59.47
C ASP A 44 -23.74 -25.43 -59.26
N VAL A 45 -23.13 -25.03 -58.13
CA VAL A 45 -21.71 -25.24 -57.79
C VAL A 45 -21.37 -26.70 -57.51
N LEU A 46 -22.28 -27.49 -56.95
CA LEU A 46 -22.05 -28.92 -56.69
C LEU A 46 -21.91 -29.78 -57.96
N ALA A 47 -22.21 -29.20 -59.13
CA ALA A 47 -21.91 -29.83 -60.41
C ALA A 47 -20.45 -29.63 -60.84
N TRP A 48 -19.71 -28.75 -60.14
CA TRP A 48 -18.33 -28.38 -60.47
C TRP A 48 -17.33 -29.36 -59.86
N ASP A 49 -17.62 -29.93 -58.70
CA ASP A 49 -16.78 -30.94 -58.05
C ASP A 49 -17.59 -32.21 -57.70
N THR A 50 -17.26 -33.28 -58.41
CA THR A 50 -17.92 -34.58 -58.25
C THR A 50 -17.35 -35.36 -57.06
N GLU A 51 -16.09 -35.10 -56.71
CA GLU A 51 -15.36 -35.76 -55.62
C GLU A 51 -15.81 -35.18 -54.27
N PHE A 52 -15.93 -33.86 -54.15
CA PHE A 52 -16.55 -33.22 -52.98
C PHE A 52 -17.99 -33.72 -52.77
N ARG A 53 -18.81 -33.69 -53.83
CA ARG A 53 -20.20 -34.16 -53.76
C ARG A 53 -20.27 -35.63 -53.32
N ASP A 54 -19.40 -36.49 -53.83
CA ASP A 54 -19.44 -37.92 -53.53
C ASP A 54 -18.80 -38.24 -52.16
N ALA A 55 -17.86 -37.41 -51.67
CA ALA A 55 -17.18 -37.58 -50.39
C ALA A 55 -17.97 -37.03 -49.19
N TYR A 56 -18.80 -36.00 -49.37
CA TYR A 56 -19.51 -35.31 -48.28
C TYR A 56 -21.04 -35.37 -48.38
N LEU A 57 -21.61 -35.61 -49.56
CA LEU A 57 -23.08 -35.72 -49.78
C LEU A 57 -23.52 -37.13 -50.20
N GLY A 58 -22.59 -38.09 -50.21
CA GLY A 58 -22.76 -39.43 -50.79
C GLY A 58 -23.28 -40.51 -49.83
N ASP A 59 -23.07 -40.37 -48.51
CA ASP A 59 -23.57 -41.30 -47.49
C ASP A 59 -24.88 -40.77 -46.87
N PRO A 60 -25.99 -41.52 -46.89
CA PRO A 60 -27.22 -41.13 -46.17
C PRO A 60 -27.10 -41.08 -44.64
N ASP A 61 -25.99 -41.57 -44.06
CA ASP A 61 -25.65 -41.39 -42.64
C ASP A 61 -24.71 -40.18 -42.38
N ASP A 62 -24.29 -39.43 -43.41
CA ASP A 62 -23.46 -38.23 -43.28
C ASP A 62 -24.26 -36.94 -43.00
N TYR A 63 -23.59 -36.02 -42.32
CA TYR A 63 -24.09 -34.80 -41.70
C TYR A 63 -24.81 -33.78 -42.61
N TYR A 64 -24.79 -33.94 -43.94
CA TYR A 64 -25.38 -32.99 -44.90
C TYR A 64 -26.31 -33.69 -45.90
N SER A 65 -27.61 -33.41 -45.80
CA SER A 65 -28.64 -33.97 -46.70
C SER A 65 -29.41 -32.93 -47.53
N GLY A 66 -29.03 -31.65 -47.42
CA GLY A 66 -29.63 -30.53 -48.13
C GLY A 66 -28.99 -30.27 -49.50
N SER A 67 -29.81 -29.84 -50.48
CA SER A 67 -29.26 -29.17 -51.67
C SER A 67 -28.85 -27.74 -51.29
N PRO A 68 -27.75 -27.18 -51.84
CA PRO A 68 -27.39 -25.80 -51.59
C PRO A 68 -28.49 -24.87 -52.08
N ASP A 69 -28.59 -23.73 -51.43
CA ASP A 69 -29.59 -22.73 -51.69
C ASP A 69 -29.44 -22.14 -53.10
N ALA A 70 -30.53 -21.54 -53.57
CA ALA A 70 -30.53 -20.84 -54.85
C ALA A 70 -29.63 -19.59 -54.86
N ALA A 71 -29.25 -19.07 -53.68
CA ALA A 71 -28.32 -17.96 -53.50
C ALA A 71 -27.64 -18.06 -52.12
N TYR A 72 -26.39 -17.63 -52.04
CA TYR A 72 -25.65 -17.52 -50.79
C TYR A 72 -26.30 -16.51 -49.84
N ALA A 73 -26.65 -16.96 -48.63
CA ALA A 73 -27.43 -16.17 -47.68
C ALA A 73 -26.65 -15.00 -47.04
N TYR A 74 -25.33 -15.11 -46.87
CA TYR A 74 -24.53 -14.25 -45.98
C TYR A 74 -23.57 -13.32 -46.71
N THR A 75 -23.94 -12.88 -47.93
CA THR A 75 -23.02 -12.15 -48.84
C THR A 75 -22.33 -10.96 -48.17
N THR A 76 -23.08 -10.09 -47.49
CA THR A 76 -22.53 -8.87 -46.90
C THR A 76 -21.56 -9.18 -45.75
N GLN A 77 -21.90 -10.14 -44.90
CA GLN A 77 -21.09 -10.54 -43.75
C GLN A 77 -19.77 -11.18 -44.21
N THR A 78 -19.83 -12.03 -45.23
CA THR A 78 -18.63 -12.67 -45.79
C THR A 78 -17.72 -11.65 -46.47
N GLU A 79 -18.26 -10.68 -47.20
CA GLU A 79 -17.47 -9.60 -47.79
C GLU A 79 -16.76 -8.77 -46.71
N ARG A 80 -17.43 -8.45 -45.61
CA ARG A 80 -16.81 -7.76 -44.47
C ARG A 80 -15.72 -8.59 -43.80
N ALA A 81 -15.92 -9.90 -43.64
CA ALA A 81 -14.91 -10.78 -43.08
C ALA A 81 -13.66 -10.82 -43.98
N PHE A 82 -13.83 -10.86 -45.29
CA PHE A 82 -12.70 -10.74 -46.22
C PHE A 82 -12.03 -9.37 -46.13
N GLU A 83 -12.77 -8.26 -46.15
CA GLU A 83 -12.21 -6.90 -46.00
C GLU A 83 -11.39 -6.75 -44.71
N MET A 84 -11.84 -7.33 -43.59
CA MET A 84 -11.11 -7.32 -42.32
C MET A 84 -9.86 -8.20 -42.35
N ILE A 85 -9.90 -9.38 -42.97
CA ILE A 85 -8.71 -10.24 -43.07
C ILE A 85 -7.67 -9.60 -44.01
N ASP A 86 -8.12 -8.99 -45.11
CA ASP A 86 -7.31 -8.24 -46.07
C ASP A 86 -6.53 -7.10 -45.39
N SER A 87 -7.09 -6.48 -44.34
CA SER A 87 -6.40 -5.44 -43.57
C SER A 87 -5.27 -5.93 -42.66
N VAL A 88 -5.15 -7.24 -42.44
CA VAL A 88 -4.20 -7.80 -41.46
C VAL A 88 -3.05 -8.54 -42.14
N ILE A 89 -3.31 -9.23 -43.26
CA ILE A 89 -2.33 -10.04 -43.97
C ILE A 89 -2.11 -9.59 -45.40
N PHE A 90 -0.90 -9.82 -45.91
CA PHE A 90 -0.52 -9.49 -47.28
C PHE A 90 -1.16 -10.44 -48.29
N THR A 91 -2.45 -10.26 -48.55
CA THR A 91 -3.30 -10.99 -49.51
C THR A 91 -4.29 -10.00 -50.15
N ASP A 92 -4.88 -10.36 -51.30
CA ASP A 92 -5.92 -9.59 -51.99
C ASP A 92 -7.09 -10.51 -52.34
N PHE A 93 -8.26 -10.27 -51.76
CA PHE A 93 -9.46 -11.07 -52.00
C PHE A 93 -10.33 -10.50 -53.14
N GLU A 94 -10.37 -11.21 -54.27
CA GLU A 94 -11.14 -10.77 -55.44
C GLU A 94 -12.45 -11.56 -55.61
N ARG A 95 -13.60 -10.88 -55.53
CA ARG A 95 -14.91 -11.50 -55.79
C ARG A 95 -15.10 -11.85 -57.27
N VAL A 96 -15.31 -13.13 -57.55
CA VAL A 96 -15.83 -13.59 -58.84
C VAL A 96 -17.36 -13.46 -58.84
N THR A 97 -17.94 -12.76 -59.82
CA THR A 97 -19.40 -12.54 -59.89
C THR A 97 -20.11 -13.38 -60.96
N ASN A 98 -19.35 -13.96 -61.90
CA ASN A 98 -19.90 -14.78 -62.97
C ASN A 98 -19.64 -16.27 -62.68
N ALA A 99 -20.72 -17.01 -62.43
CA ALA A 99 -20.69 -18.45 -62.15
C ALA A 99 -19.89 -19.26 -63.18
N ALA A 100 -19.96 -18.89 -64.47
CA ALA A 100 -19.28 -19.62 -65.53
C ALA A 100 -17.75 -19.40 -65.56
N THR A 101 -17.27 -18.28 -65.01
CA THR A 101 -15.83 -18.03 -64.85
C THR A 101 -15.34 -18.51 -63.49
N ALA A 102 -16.17 -18.44 -62.45
CA ALA A 102 -15.85 -18.91 -61.11
C ALA A 102 -15.36 -20.36 -61.09
N GLN A 103 -16.00 -21.25 -61.86
CA GLN A 103 -15.56 -22.65 -61.98
C GLN A 103 -14.09 -22.81 -62.42
N ALA A 104 -13.55 -21.86 -63.19
CA ALA A 104 -12.19 -21.92 -63.71
C ALA A 104 -11.20 -21.00 -62.98
N THR A 105 -11.69 -20.08 -62.14
CA THR A 105 -10.84 -19.03 -61.56
C THR A 105 -10.99 -18.86 -60.05
N ALA A 106 -12.11 -19.23 -59.42
CA ALA A 106 -12.25 -19.16 -57.97
C ALA A 106 -11.33 -20.18 -57.28
N ASP A 107 -10.67 -19.72 -56.22
CA ASP A 107 -9.82 -20.49 -55.32
C ASP A 107 -10.64 -20.92 -54.09
N LEU A 108 -11.52 -20.03 -53.61
CA LEU A 108 -12.45 -20.25 -52.50
C LEU A 108 -13.91 -20.16 -52.97
N VAL A 109 -14.78 -21.06 -52.50
CA VAL A 109 -16.22 -21.08 -52.84
C VAL A 109 -17.04 -21.34 -51.60
N TYR A 110 -18.00 -20.47 -51.38
CA TYR A 110 -18.90 -20.48 -50.24
C TYR A 110 -20.32 -20.74 -50.72
N VAL A 111 -21.01 -21.69 -50.11
CA VAL A 111 -22.42 -21.97 -50.37
C VAL A 111 -23.19 -22.05 -49.05
N THR A 112 -24.50 -21.81 -49.10
CA THR A 112 -25.39 -22.09 -47.97
C THR A 112 -26.31 -23.25 -48.33
N SER A 113 -26.75 -24.01 -47.32
CA SER A 113 -27.72 -25.08 -47.49
C SER A 113 -28.57 -25.24 -46.23
N VAL A 114 -29.75 -25.84 -46.36
CA VAL A 114 -30.56 -26.26 -45.22
C VAL A 114 -30.05 -27.62 -44.72
N ASN A 115 -29.62 -27.70 -43.46
CA ASN A 115 -29.09 -28.93 -42.86
C ASN A 115 -30.11 -29.58 -41.90
N ASN A 116 -30.01 -30.90 -41.71
CA ASN A 116 -30.77 -31.68 -40.72
C ASN A 116 -29.98 -31.96 -39.44
N ASP A 117 -28.66 -31.69 -39.39
CA ASP A 117 -27.89 -31.74 -38.16
C ASP A 117 -27.87 -30.35 -37.49
N GLU A 118 -28.43 -30.27 -36.28
CA GLU A 118 -28.51 -29.03 -35.52
C GLU A 118 -27.17 -28.66 -34.83
N SER A 119 -26.14 -29.51 -34.91
CA SER A 119 -24.84 -29.35 -34.23
C SER A 119 -23.67 -28.89 -35.12
N LEU A 120 -23.92 -28.59 -36.39
CA LEU A 120 -22.90 -28.09 -37.33
C LEU A 120 -23.42 -26.85 -38.07
N GLU A 121 -22.83 -25.70 -37.78
CA GLU A 121 -23.21 -24.40 -38.36
C GLU A 121 -22.41 -24.04 -39.63
N GLY A 122 -21.16 -24.50 -39.71
CA GLY A 122 -20.23 -24.25 -40.82
C GLY A 122 -19.12 -25.32 -40.89
N PHE A 123 -18.46 -25.42 -42.05
CA PHE A 123 -17.14 -26.05 -42.17
C PHE A 123 -16.41 -25.50 -43.41
N HIS A 124 -15.08 -25.55 -43.39
CA HIS A 124 -14.20 -25.24 -44.51
C HIS A 124 -13.09 -26.29 -44.66
N GLN A 125 -12.64 -26.55 -45.88
CA GLN A 125 -11.45 -27.37 -46.14
C GLN A 125 -10.15 -26.55 -46.03
N LEU A 126 -9.10 -27.15 -45.48
CA LEU A 126 -7.77 -26.52 -45.36
C LEU A 126 -7.10 -26.29 -46.74
N PRO A 127 -6.14 -25.35 -46.85
CA PRO A 127 -5.47 -25.04 -48.11
C PRO A 127 -4.75 -26.27 -48.69
N PRO A 128 -4.74 -26.46 -50.01
CA PRO A 128 -4.07 -27.61 -50.61
C PRO A 128 -2.63 -27.29 -51.00
N GLY A 129 -1.67 -28.09 -50.54
CA GLY A 129 -0.23 -27.87 -50.74
C GLY A 129 0.35 -28.03 -52.16
N SER A 130 -0.42 -27.83 -53.23
CA SER A 130 0.07 -27.96 -54.62
C SER A 130 -0.44 -26.90 -55.58
N THR A 131 0.33 -26.58 -56.63
CA THR A 131 -0.05 -25.59 -57.65
C THR A 131 -1.28 -26.04 -58.45
N ARG A 132 -2.26 -25.14 -58.58
CA ARG A 132 -3.55 -25.34 -59.25
C ARG A 132 -3.46 -26.06 -60.60
N ALA A 133 -4.17 -27.18 -60.73
CA ALA A 133 -4.54 -27.74 -62.03
C ALA A 133 -5.77 -26.98 -62.57
N ALA A 134 -5.82 -26.74 -63.88
CA ALA A 134 -7.04 -26.21 -64.51
C ALA A 134 -8.16 -27.24 -64.31
N ASP A 135 -9.26 -26.81 -63.68
CA ASP A 135 -10.46 -27.58 -63.29
C ASP A 135 -10.48 -28.16 -61.86
N ASP A 136 -9.45 -27.96 -61.03
CA ASP A 136 -9.50 -28.29 -59.59
C ASP A 136 -9.91 -27.09 -58.74
N PHE A 137 -10.79 -27.37 -57.79
CA PHE A 137 -11.25 -26.46 -56.76
C PHE A 137 -10.62 -26.83 -55.42
N TRP A 138 -10.24 -25.83 -54.62
CA TRP A 138 -9.21 -26.01 -53.60
C TRP A 138 -9.65 -25.58 -52.19
N GLY A 139 -10.79 -24.90 -52.00
CA GLY A 139 -11.30 -24.57 -50.67
C GLY A 139 -12.81 -24.36 -50.61
N PHE A 140 -13.58 -25.35 -50.16
CA PHE A 140 -15.05 -25.33 -50.10
C PHE A 140 -15.58 -25.03 -48.70
N SER A 141 -16.60 -24.18 -48.59
CA SER A 141 -17.40 -24.05 -47.37
C SER A 141 -18.89 -24.20 -47.59
N THR A 142 -19.55 -24.84 -46.62
CA THR A 142 -21.01 -24.82 -46.50
C THR A 142 -21.45 -24.28 -45.15
N PHE A 143 -22.44 -23.40 -45.17
CA PHE A 143 -23.10 -22.89 -43.96
C PHE A 143 -24.56 -23.27 -43.92
N THR A 144 -25.11 -23.40 -42.72
CA THR A 144 -26.55 -23.57 -42.55
C THR A 144 -27.29 -22.26 -42.78
N SER A 145 -28.35 -22.25 -43.60
CA SER A 145 -29.06 -21.01 -43.97
C SER A 145 -30.18 -20.59 -43.02
N ASP A 146 -30.68 -21.52 -42.19
CA ASP A 146 -31.90 -21.36 -41.40
C ASP A 146 -31.72 -21.70 -39.91
N GLN A 147 -30.48 -21.85 -39.45
CA GLN A 147 -30.17 -22.02 -38.03
C GLN A 147 -30.58 -20.80 -37.21
N ALA A 148 -31.26 -21.04 -36.08
CA ALA A 148 -31.69 -19.97 -35.20
C ALA A 148 -30.48 -19.28 -34.55
N SER A 149 -29.42 -20.04 -34.20
CA SER A 149 -28.17 -19.54 -33.61
C SER A 149 -27.43 -18.58 -34.54
N MET A 150 -27.33 -18.89 -35.85
CA MET A 150 -26.68 -18.04 -36.85
C MET A 150 -27.44 -16.75 -37.16
N ASN A 151 -28.70 -16.60 -36.73
CA ASN A 151 -29.53 -15.44 -37.03
C ASN A 151 -29.95 -14.68 -35.76
N VAL A 152 -29.32 -14.96 -34.62
CA VAL A 152 -29.54 -14.18 -33.39
C VAL A 152 -28.87 -12.82 -33.56
N ALA A 153 -29.67 -11.76 -33.57
CA ALA A 153 -29.15 -10.41 -33.45
C ALA A 153 -28.62 -10.23 -32.02
N PRO A 154 -27.35 -9.81 -31.84
CA PRO A 154 -26.81 -9.55 -30.53
C PRO A 154 -27.51 -8.34 -29.89
N GLU A 155 -27.20 -8.10 -28.63
CA GLU A 155 -27.46 -6.78 -28.04
C GLU A 155 -26.74 -5.69 -28.83
N VAL A 156 -27.22 -4.45 -28.72
CA VAL A 156 -26.53 -3.29 -29.29
C VAL A 156 -25.08 -3.30 -28.79
N GLY A 157 -24.11 -3.03 -29.67
CA GLY A 157 -22.69 -3.05 -29.31
C GLY A 157 -22.03 -4.43 -29.15
N GLY A 158 -22.76 -5.55 -29.31
CA GLY A 158 -22.22 -6.93 -29.24
C GLY A 158 -21.92 -7.56 -30.62
N GLY A 159 -21.02 -8.53 -30.66
CA GLY A 159 -20.65 -9.26 -31.87
C GLY A 159 -21.62 -10.39 -32.24
N GLU A 160 -21.92 -10.54 -33.54
CA GLU A 160 -22.83 -11.57 -34.04
C GLU A 160 -22.12 -12.93 -34.18
N TYR A 161 -22.72 -14.02 -33.69
CA TYR A 161 -22.19 -15.38 -33.86
C TYR A 161 -21.97 -15.73 -35.34
N LEU A 162 -22.82 -15.23 -36.23
CA LEU A 162 -22.66 -15.37 -37.68
C LEU A 162 -21.33 -14.83 -38.19
N ASN A 163 -20.94 -13.64 -37.73
CA ASN A 163 -19.70 -13.01 -38.19
C ASN A 163 -18.51 -13.80 -37.67
N TRP A 164 -18.56 -14.23 -36.40
CA TRP A 164 -17.56 -15.12 -35.83
C TRP A 164 -17.42 -16.43 -36.62
N THR A 165 -18.52 -17.14 -36.91
CA THR A 165 -18.48 -18.39 -37.70
C THR A 165 -17.89 -18.15 -39.09
N LEU A 166 -18.18 -17.02 -39.73
CA LEU A 166 -17.59 -16.69 -41.03
C LEU A 166 -16.08 -16.46 -40.93
N ILE A 167 -15.62 -15.71 -39.92
CA ILE A 167 -14.18 -15.46 -39.69
C ILE A 167 -13.48 -16.80 -39.38
N HIS A 168 -14.05 -17.64 -38.51
CA HIS A 168 -13.56 -18.98 -38.17
C HIS A 168 -13.35 -19.85 -39.41
N GLU A 169 -14.38 -19.96 -40.26
CA GLU A 169 -14.31 -20.83 -41.42
C GLU A 169 -13.40 -20.28 -42.52
N ILE A 170 -13.32 -18.96 -42.70
CA ILE A 170 -12.32 -18.35 -43.59
C ILE A 170 -10.91 -18.61 -43.04
N GLY A 171 -10.72 -18.58 -41.71
CA GLY A 171 -9.48 -18.95 -41.04
C GLY A 171 -8.99 -20.35 -41.41
N HIS A 172 -9.85 -21.37 -41.33
CA HIS A 172 -9.55 -22.71 -41.86
C HIS A 172 -9.17 -22.67 -43.34
N GLY A 173 -9.89 -21.90 -44.15
CA GLY A 173 -9.59 -21.72 -45.58
C GLY A 173 -8.24 -21.08 -45.89
N LEU A 174 -7.65 -20.40 -44.91
CA LEU A 174 -6.30 -19.83 -44.96
C LEU A 174 -5.27 -20.70 -44.25
N GLY A 175 -5.69 -21.75 -43.54
CA GLY A 175 -4.80 -22.74 -42.94
C GLY A 175 -4.64 -22.62 -41.43
N LEU A 176 -5.53 -21.90 -40.74
CA LEU A 176 -5.64 -21.99 -39.29
C LEU A 176 -6.24 -23.34 -38.88
N LEU A 177 -5.81 -23.85 -37.73
CA LEU A 177 -6.29 -25.07 -37.10
C LEU A 177 -6.92 -24.75 -35.75
N HIS A 178 -7.74 -25.67 -35.26
CA HIS A 178 -8.26 -25.58 -33.91
C HIS A 178 -7.14 -25.72 -32.87
N PRO A 179 -7.20 -25.01 -31.73
CA PRO A 179 -6.23 -25.09 -30.63
C PRO A 179 -6.32 -26.38 -29.77
N PHE A 180 -7.06 -27.40 -30.20
CA PHE A 180 -7.29 -28.65 -29.46
C PHE A 180 -7.03 -29.91 -30.31
N SER A 181 -6.80 -31.06 -29.66
CA SER A 181 -6.42 -32.30 -30.37
C SER A 181 -7.63 -33.20 -30.69
N GLY A 182 -8.49 -32.80 -31.64
CA GLY A 182 -9.63 -33.61 -32.12
C GLY A 182 -10.74 -33.90 -31.10
N ASP A 183 -10.52 -33.59 -29.82
CA ASP A 183 -11.50 -33.50 -28.75
C ASP A 183 -11.46 -32.04 -28.23
N PRO A 184 -12.55 -31.27 -28.40
CA PRO A 184 -12.61 -29.87 -27.95
C PRO A 184 -12.37 -29.65 -26.45
N SER A 185 -12.47 -30.71 -25.63
CA SER A 185 -12.18 -30.64 -24.20
C SER A 185 -10.68 -30.81 -23.85
N VAL A 186 -9.83 -31.03 -24.87
CA VAL A 186 -8.40 -31.31 -24.71
C VAL A 186 -7.57 -30.34 -25.54
N THR A 187 -7.26 -29.20 -24.94
CA THR A 187 -6.39 -28.17 -25.51
C THR A 187 -4.99 -28.71 -25.83
N LEU A 188 -4.39 -28.22 -26.91
CA LEU A 188 -3.02 -28.52 -27.28
C LEU A 188 -2.06 -28.06 -26.18
N ALA A 189 -1.02 -28.86 -25.92
CA ALA A 189 -0.10 -28.58 -24.83
C ALA A 189 0.68 -27.26 -25.01
N SER A 190 0.94 -26.86 -26.26
CA SER A 190 1.58 -25.60 -26.63
C SER A 190 0.68 -24.39 -26.36
N VAL A 191 -0.62 -24.50 -26.64
CA VAL A 191 -1.65 -23.48 -26.38
C VAL A 191 -1.96 -23.39 -24.88
N GLY A 192 -2.35 -24.52 -24.27
CA GLY A 192 -2.83 -24.58 -22.90
C GLY A 192 -4.21 -23.95 -22.70
N ALA A 193 -4.92 -24.37 -21.65
CA ALA A 193 -6.31 -23.98 -21.42
C ALA A 193 -6.55 -22.46 -21.26
N ALA A 194 -5.50 -21.68 -20.99
CA ALA A 194 -5.63 -20.24 -20.82
C ALA A 194 -5.79 -19.47 -22.14
N LEU A 195 -5.22 -19.99 -23.24
CA LEU A 195 -5.27 -19.37 -24.57
C LEU A 195 -6.31 -20.01 -25.51
N ASP A 196 -6.91 -21.12 -25.12
CA ASP A 196 -7.96 -21.83 -25.87
C ASP A 196 -9.33 -21.27 -25.48
N ASN A 197 -9.59 -20.03 -25.88
CA ASN A 197 -10.90 -19.40 -25.79
C ASN A 197 -11.04 -18.28 -26.85
N GLU A 198 -12.28 -17.85 -27.07
CA GLU A 198 -12.63 -16.84 -28.08
C GLU A 198 -11.95 -15.47 -27.89
N ARG A 199 -11.37 -15.17 -26.72
CA ARG A 199 -10.63 -13.91 -26.50
C ARG A 199 -9.27 -13.89 -27.23
N TYR A 200 -8.71 -15.05 -27.53
CA TYR A 200 -7.37 -15.15 -28.15
C TYR A 200 -7.39 -15.68 -29.55
N THR A 201 -8.36 -16.55 -29.88
CA THR A 201 -8.50 -17.13 -31.21
C THR A 201 -9.95 -17.36 -31.56
N VAL A 202 -10.36 -16.92 -32.75
CA VAL A 202 -11.66 -17.30 -33.31
C VAL A 202 -11.75 -18.80 -33.59
N MET A 203 -10.63 -19.53 -33.58
CA MET A 203 -10.57 -20.97 -33.83
C MET A 203 -10.95 -21.81 -32.60
N SER A 204 -11.09 -21.20 -31.42
CA SER A 204 -11.52 -21.91 -30.21
C SER A 204 -12.96 -22.40 -30.31
N TYR A 205 -13.25 -23.54 -29.67
CA TYR A 205 -14.63 -24.00 -29.43
C TYR A 205 -15.10 -23.69 -28.01
N ASP A 206 -14.19 -23.29 -27.13
CA ASP A 206 -14.54 -22.69 -25.85
C ASP A 206 -14.88 -21.23 -26.11
N GLY A 207 -16.17 -20.92 -26.09
CA GLY A 207 -16.63 -19.54 -26.07
C GLY A 207 -16.15 -18.88 -24.79
N ALA A 208 -15.91 -17.57 -24.81
CA ALA A 208 -15.72 -16.84 -23.56
C ALA A 208 -16.90 -17.17 -22.62
N THR A 209 -16.66 -17.19 -21.30
CA THR A 209 -17.51 -17.79 -20.25
C THR A 209 -19.00 -17.41 -20.31
N ASP A 210 -19.37 -16.37 -21.06
CA ASP A 210 -20.75 -15.98 -21.38
C ASP A 210 -20.94 -15.38 -22.81
N ALA A 211 -20.37 -15.98 -23.86
CA ALA A 211 -20.49 -15.49 -25.25
C ALA A 211 -21.95 -15.23 -25.73
N ASN A 212 -22.94 -15.93 -25.16
CA ASN A 212 -24.36 -15.72 -25.42
C ASN A 212 -24.96 -14.44 -24.81
N ALA A 213 -24.31 -13.83 -23.81
CA ALA A 213 -24.76 -12.63 -23.10
C ALA A 213 -23.98 -11.37 -23.49
N TYR A 214 -22.72 -11.51 -23.90
CA TYR A 214 -21.83 -10.38 -24.24
C TYR A 214 -21.50 -10.31 -25.75
N GLY A 215 -21.66 -11.39 -26.51
CA GLY A 215 -21.43 -11.43 -27.96
C GLY A 215 -20.09 -12.07 -28.32
N HIS A 216 -19.80 -12.09 -29.62
CA HIS A 216 -18.68 -12.83 -30.20
C HIS A 216 -17.57 -11.91 -30.73
N ALA A 217 -16.42 -12.50 -31.07
CA ALA A 217 -15.35 -11.75 -31.73
C ALA A 217 -15.78 -11.19 -33.09
N VAL A 218 -15.41 -9.95 -33.36
CA VAL A 218 -15.76 -9.22 -34.59
C VAL A 218 -14.58 -8.99 -35.52
N THR A 219 -13.37 -9.34 -35.09
CA THR A 219 -12.14 -9.38 -35.88
C THR A 219 -11.48 -10.75 -35.75
N LEU A 220 -10.38 -10.98 -36.50
CA LEU A 220 -9.40 -11.97 -36.08
C LEU A 220 -8.86 -11.59 -34.69
N MET A 221 -8.57 -12.58 -33.85
CA MET A 221 -8.00 -12.35 -32.54
C MET A 221 -6.48 -12.45 -32.58
N ALA A 222 -5.78 -11.96 -31.55
CA ALA A 222 -4.32 -11.82 -31.54
C ALA A 222 -3.55 -13.08 -31.99
N LEU A 223 -3.98 -14.28 -31.58
CA LEU A 223 -3.33 -15.52 -31.96
C LEU A 223 -3.57 -15.87 -33.45
N ASP A 224 -4.76 -15.57 -33.96
CA ASP A 224 -5.10 -15.76 -35.38
C ASP A 224 -4.29 -14.82 -36.28
N ILE A 225 -4.18 -13.55 -35.86
CA ILE A 225 -3.40 -12.52 -36.56
C ILE A 225 -1.93 -12.97 -36.65
N ALA A 226 -1.33 -13.33 -35.53
CA ALA A 226 0.06 -13.78 -35.49
C ALA A 226 0.31 -15.03 -36.36
N ALA A 227 -0.58 -16.01 -36.27
CA ALA A 227 -0.51 -17.25 -37.05
C ALA A 227 -0.61 -16.99 -38.57
N LEU A 228 -1.57 -16.17 -38.99
CA LEU A 228 -1.75 -15.84 -40.40
C LEU A 228 -0.61 -14.94 -40.93
N GLN A 229 -0.14 -13.97 -40.16
CA GLN A 229 0.99 -13.13 -40.57
C GLN A 229 2.32 -13.91 -40.60
N GLU A 230 2.48 -14.98 -39.81
CA GLU A 230 3.60 -15.91 -39.98
C GLU A 230 3.55 -16.61 -41.36
N GLN A 231 2.36 -17.00 -41.82
CA GLN A 231 2.15 -17.69 -43.10
C GLN A 231 2.16 -16.75 -44.32
N TYR A 232 1.56 -15.56 -44.18
CA TYR A 232 1.20 -14.67 -45.28
C TYR A 232 1.88 -13.30 -45.25
N PHE A 233 2.68 -13.00 -44.23
CA PHE A 233 3.21 -11.66 -43.92
C PHE A 233 2.13 -10.66 -43.50
N SER A 234 2.53 -9.61 -42.79
CA SER A 234 1.65 -8.53 -42.37
C SER A 234 1.38 -7.53 -43.49
N GLU A 235 0.19 -6.92 -43.46
CA GLU A 235 -0.19 -5.81 -44.34
C GLU A 235 0.09 -4.45 -43.67
N THR A 236 0.34 -3.41 -44.47
CA THR A 236 0.33 -2.04 -43.96
C THR A 236 -1.10 -1.53 -43.88
N TYR A 237 -1.57 -1.23 -42.67
CA TYR A 237 -2.93 -0.80 -42.39
C TYR A 237 -2.93 0.29 -41.33
N ALA A 238 -3.82 1.28 -41.50
CA ALA A 238 -4.01 2.38 -40.55
C ALA A 238 -2.72 3.20 -40.23
N GLU A 239 -1.80 3.38 -41.20
CA GLU A 239 -0.48 4.06 -41.03
C GLU A 239 -0.46 5.54 -40.53
N GLY A 240 -1.59 6.10 -40.10
CA GLY A 240 -1.65 7.43 -39.50
C GLY A 240 -2.57 7.42 -38.30
N ASN A 241 -2.46 8.44 -37.45
CA ASN A 241 -3.11 8.51 -36.14
C ASN A 241 -4.55 7.96 -36.11
N SER A 242 -4.71 6.88 -35.36
CA SER A 242 -5.93 6.11 -35.17
C SER A 242 -6.53 6.33 -33.78
N THR A 243 -7.83 6.13 -33.65
CA THR A 243 -8.52 6.13 -32.36
C THR A 243 -9.39 4.88 -32.22
N TYR A 244 -9.21 4.18 -31.11
CA TYR A 244 -9.92 2.96 -30.76
C TYR A 244 -10.73 3.24 -29.51
N SER A 245 -12.07 3.21 -29.60
CA SER A 245 -12.95 3.63 -28.51
C SER A 245 -13.69 2.43 -27.91
N LEU A 246 -13.59 2.28 -26.59
CA LEU A 246 -14.41 1.39 -25.76
C LEU A 246 -15.69 2.12 -25.32
N PHE A 247 -16.81 1.40 -25.21
CA PHE A 247 -18.06 1.96 -24.70
C PHE A 247 -18.94 0.93 -23.96
N ASP A 248 -19.88 1.42 -23.15
CA ASP A 248 -20.93 0.57 -22.59
C ASP A 248 -21.96 0.22 -23.69
N ALA A 249 -22.04 -1.07 -24.03
CA ALA A 249 -22.74 -1.59 -25.20
C ALA A 249 -24.22 -1.20 -25.31
N GLN A 250 -24.87 -0.73 -24.25
CA GLN A 250 -26.25 -0.21 -24.36
C GLN A 250 -26.35 1.14 -25.08
N ALA A 251 -25.26 1.89 -25.21
CA ALA A 251 -25.28 3.28 -25.68
C ALA A 251 -25.03 3.42 -27.19
N GLU A 252 -24.14 2.63 -27.79
CA GLU A 252 -23.66 2.84 -29.17
C GLU A 252 -23.55 1.56 -30.01
N ALA A 253 -23.58 1.71 -31.34
CA ALA A 253 -23.45 0.59 -32.28
C ALA A 253 -21.99 0.43 -32.73
N LEU A 254 -21.57 -0.84 -32.93
CA LEU A 254 -20.23 -1.20 -33.43
C LEU A 254 -19.84 -0.43 -34.71
N ARG A 255 -18.60 0.07 -34.75
CA ARG A 255 -17.95 0.62 -35.95
C ARG A 255 -16.58 0.00 -36.11
N LEU A 256 -16.28 -0.47 -37.32
CA LEU A 256 -15.02 -1.17 -37.65
C LEU A 256 -14.39 -0.48 -38.87
N ASN A 257 -14.20 0.83 -38.78
CA ASN A 257 -13.56 1.57 -39.86
C ASN A 257 -12.03 1.52 -39.66
N GLU A 258 -11.29 1.67 -40.75
CA GLU A 258 -9.84 1.83 -40.72
C GLU A 258 -9.44 3.02 -39.85
N GLY A 259 -8.59 2.75 -38.84
CA GLY A 259 -8.12 3.72 -37.85
C GLY A 259 -9.20 4.32 -36.94
N ASP A 260 -10.42 3.76 -36.94
CA ASP A 260 -11.57 4.24 -36.17
C ASP A 260 -12.48 3.06 -35.79
N MET A 261 -12.09 2.32 -34.75
CA MET A 261 -12.89 1.22 -34.22
C MET A 261 -13.60 1.62 -32.94
N HIS A 262 -14.89 1.32 -32.89
CA HIS A 262 -15.75 1.55 -31.73
C HIS A 262 -16.31 0.19 -31.36
N ILE A 263 -15.90 -0.36 -30.22
CA ILE A 263 -16.43 -1.62 -29.71
C ILE A 263 -17.05 -1.47 -28.33
N GLY A 264 -18.14 -2.20 -28.12
CA GLY A 264 -18.80 -2.26 -26.82
C GLY A 264 -18.49 -3.57 -26.13
N ARG A 265 -19.48 -4.47 -26.17
CA ARG A 265 -19.45 -5.79 -25.54
C ARG A 265 -18.79 -6.87 -26.41
N ALA A 266 -18.35 -6.54 -27.61
CA ALA A 266 -17.69 -7.45 -28.53
C ALA A 266 -16.20 -7.64 -28.18
N TYR A 267 -15.59 -8.68 -28.75
CA TYR A 267 -14.13 -8.87 -28.73
C TYR A 267 -13.53 -8.40 -30.04
N ALA A 268 -12.44 -7.63 -29.97
CA ALA A 268 -11.66 -7.28 -31.13
C ALA A 268 -10.17 -7.27 -30.80
N THR A 269 -9.34 -7.36 -31.83
CA THR A 269 -7.90 -7.12 -31.74
C THR A 269 -7.52 -5.98 -32.66
N ILE A 270 -6.72 -5.05 -32.14
CA ILE A 270 -6.20 -3.91 -32.88
C ILE A 270 -5.00 -4.39 -33.71
N TRP A 271 -5.07 -4.16 -35.02
CA TRP A 271 -3.93 -4.19 -35.92
C TRP A 271 -3.73 -2.79 -36.46
N ASP A 272 -2.61 -2.16 -36.10
CA ASP A 272 -2.15 -0.89 -36.65
C ASP A 272 -0.67 -1.04 -37.01
N SER A 273 -0.27 -0.45 -38.14
CA SER A 273 1.12 -0.54 -38.64
C SER A 273 1.92 0.75 -38.44
N GLY A 274 1.33 1.77 -37.83
CA GLY A 274 2.03 2.89 -37.27
C GLY A 274 1.20 4.16 -37.24
N GLY A 275 1.57 5.08 -36.38
CA GLY A 275 0.78 6.28 -36.20
C GLY A 275 1.19 6.96 -34.91
N THR A 276 0.22 7.63 -34.30
CA THR A 276 0.29 7.97 -32.88
C THR A 276 -1.14 7.80 -32.44
N ASP A 277 -1.37 6.67 -31.80
CA ASP A 277 -2.67 6.03 -31.74
C ASP A 277 -3.19 6.07 -30.32
N THR A 278 -4.52 6.11 -30.17
CA THR A 278 -5.15 6.31 -28.87
C THR A 278 -6.21 5.25 -28.64
N LEU A 279 -6.14 4.60 -27.47
CA LEU A 279 -7.20 3.76 -26.94
C LEU A 279 -7.97 4.55 -25.86
N GLU A 280 -9.24 4.84 -26.09
CA GLU A 280 -10.04 5.71 -25.22
C GLU A 280 -11.31 5.02 -24.72
N TYR A 281 -11.84 5.49 -23.59
CA TYR A 281 -13.17 5.14 -23.11
C TYR A 281 -14.17 6.29 -23.25
N GLY A 282 -15.31 6.03 -23.88
CA GLY A 282 -16.33 7.04 -24.14
C GLY A 282 -17.09 7.48 -22.87
N SER A 283 -16.63 8.55 -22.21
CA SER A 283 -17.28 9.36 -21.16
C SER A 283 -18.50 8.72 -20.46
N SER A 284 -18.23 7.81 -19.53
CA SER A 284 -19.25 7.02 -18.83
C SER A 284 -18.88 6.89 -17.34
N ALA A 285 -19.86 6.57 -16.49
CA ALA A 285 -19.68 6.45 -15.04
C ALA A 285 -19.16 5.07 -14.59
N ASN A 286 -18.71 4.22 -15.51
CA ASN A 286 -18.09 2.93 -15.18
C ASN A 286 -16.58 3.08 -15.21
N SER A 287 -15.89 2.38 -14.30
CA SER A 287 -14.44 2.18 -14.36
C SER A 287 -14.01 1.40 -15.60
N VAL A 288 -12.82 1.67 -16.13
CA VAL A 288 -12.20 0.95 -17.24
C VAL A 288 -10.80 0.47 -16.86
N LEU A 289 -10.43 -0.71 -17.37
CA LEU A 289 -9.05 -1.15 -17.46
C LEU A 289 -8.59 -0.91 -18.90
N ILE A 290 -7.56 -0.09 -19.10
CA ILE A 290 -6.88 0.08 -20.38
C ILE A 290 -5.45 -0.42 -20.24
N ASN A 291 -5.07 -1.34 -21.13
CA ASN A 291 -3.74 -1.92 -21.19
C ASN A 291 -3.19 -1.79 -22.61
N LEU A 292 -2.09 -1.06 -22.76
CA LEU A 292 -1.44 -0.75 -24.03
C LEU A 292 -0.37 -1.78 -24.44
N ASN A 293 -0.17 -2.84 -23.64
CA ASN A 293 0.74 -3.92 -23.99
C ASN A 293 0.16 -4.78 -25.11
N ASP A 294 1.01 -5.18 -26.03
CA ASP A 294 0.65 -6.11 -27.09
C ASP A 294 0.47 -7.55 -26.56
N ALA A 295 -0.20 -8.38 -27.34
CA ALA A 295 -0.42 -9.76 -26.98
C ALA A 295 0.90 -10.56 -27.05
N THR A 296 1.51 -10.81 -25.89
CA THR A 296 2.73 -11.63 -25.82
C THR A 296 2.44 -13.10 -26.17
N LEU A 297 3.08 -13.59 -27.22
CA LEU A 297 2.93 -14.98 -27.69
C LEU A 297 3.79 -15.99 -26.90
N ASP A 298 4.25 -15.64 -25.70
CA ASP A 298 5.11 -16.49 -24.85
C ASP A 298 4.47 -16.87 -23.52
N ARG A 299 4.12 -18.15 -23.39
CA ARG A 299 3.55 -18.73 -22.18
C ARG A 299 4.43 -18.61 -20.92
N SER A 300 5.74 -18.41 -21.07
CA SER A 300 6.63 -18.20 -19.93
C SER A 300 6.68 -16.75 -19.44
N ALA A 301 6.28 -15.80 -20.30
CA ALA A 301 6.11 -14.39 -19.98
C ALA A 301 4.72 -14.13 -19.37
N VAL A 302 3.69 -14.81 -19.87
CA VAL A 302 2.30 -14.75 -19.38
C VAL A 302 2.16 -14.90 -17.85
N ALA A 303 2.98 -15.74 -17.19
CA ALA A 303 2.92 -15.96 -15.74
C ALA A 303 3.82 -15.01 -14.91
N ALA A 304 4.62 -14.16 -15.55
CA ALA A 304 5.59 -13.25 -14.94
C ALA A 304 5.27 -11.75 -15.19
N ASP A 305 4.26 -11.46 -16.02
CA ASP A 305 3.95 -10.12 -16.56
C ASP A 305 2.72 -9.43 -15.91
N ALA A 306 2.33 -9.77 -14.66
CA ALA A 306 1.78 -8.67 -13.86
C ALA A 306 2.91 -7.65 -13.82
N SER A 307 2.69 -6.44 -14.35
CA SER A 307 3.69 -5.36 -14.22
C SER A 307 4.17 -5.39 -12.77
N PRO A 308 5.49 -5.42 -12.50
CA PRO A 308 5.94 -5.50 -11.12
C PRO A 308 5.41 -4.33 -10.28
N ALA A 309 5.01 -3.22 -10.93
CA ALA A 309 4.23 -2.12 -10.36
C ALA A 309 2.82 -2.56 -9.87
N VAL A 310 2.07 -3.37 -10.64
CA VAL A 310 0.79 -3.97 -10.19
C VAL A 310 0.99 -4.90 -8.99
N THR A 311 2.09 -5.67 -8.97
CA THR A 311 2.40 -6.52 -7.81
C THR A 311 2.78 -5.68 -6.59
N ALA A 312 3.60 -4.65 -6.79
CA ALA A 312 3.98 -3.70 -5.77
C ALA A 312 2.76 -2.99 -5.16
N LEU A 313 1.81 -2.57 -6.00
CA LEU A 313 0.58 -1.92 -5.59
C LEU A 313 -0.19 -2.76 -4.58
N GLN A 314 -0.28 -4.09 -4.77
CA GLN A 314 -0.96 -5.03 -3.84
C GLN A 314 -0.38 -5.06 -2.42
N HIS A 315 0.86 -4.61 -2.25
CA HIS A 315 1.58 -4.64 -0.98
C HIS A 315 1.55 -3.31 -0.22
N THR A 316 0.81 -2.32 -0.72
CA THR A 316 0.65 -1.01 -0.07
C THR A 316 -0.70 -0.89 0.64
N ASP A 317 -0.76 -0.08 1.70
CA ASP A 317 -2.01 0.19 2.44
C ASP A 317 -3.09 0.80 1.54
N PHE A 318 -2.67 1.57 0.53
CA PHE A 318 -3.56 2.14 -0.47
C PHE A 318 -4.30 1.10 -1.31
N PHE A 319 -3.75 -0.10 -1.49
CA PHE A 319 -4.48 -1.17 -2.16
C PHE A 319 -5.85 -1.40 -1.53
N GLY A 320 -5.96 -1.23 -0.20
CA GLY A 320 -7.20 -1.33 0.55
C GLY A 320 -8.23 -0.26 0.20
N SER A 321 -7.83 0.95 -0.19
CA SER A 321 -8.72 2.08 -0.48
C SER A 321 -9.26 2.13 -1.92
N LEU A 322 -8.62 1.45 -2.87
CA LEU A 322 -9.12 1.34 -4.26
C LEU A 322 -10.54 0.78 -4.34
N ALA A 323 -11.36 1.19 -5.32
CA ALA A 323 -12.67 0.56 -5.47
C ALA A 323 -12.58 -0.97 -5.64
N ALA A 324 -13.59 -1.65 -5.10
CA ALA A 324 -13.59 -3.11 -4.96
C ALA A 324 -13.47 -3.86 -6.31
N ASN A 325 -13.97 -3.27 -7.39
CA ASN A 325 -13.82 -3.76 -8.76
C ASN A 325 -12.35 -3.72 -9.22
N LEU A 326 -11.63 -2.62 -9.00
CA LEU A 326 -10.21 -2.48 -9.33
C LEU A 326 -9.35 -3.43 -8.50
N ARG A 327 -9.59 -3.53 -7.18
CA ARG A 327 -8.89 -4.50 -6.32
C ARG A 327 -9.08 -5.94 -6.79
N THR A 328 -10.32 -6.30 -7.17
CA THR A 328 -10.61 -7.64 -7.69
C THR A 328 -9.86 -7.90 -8.99
N GLU A 329 -9.80 -6.90 -9.88
CA GLU A 329 -9.09 -7.00 -11.15
C GLU A 329 -7.57 -7.19 -10.94
N ILE A 330 -6.97 -6.33 -10.10
CA ILE A 330 -5.54 -6.37 -9.76
C ILE A 330 -5.16 -7.72 -9.12
N THR A 331 -6.06 -8.34 -8.35
CA THR A 331 -5.80 -9.62 -7.65
C THR A 331 -6.26 -10.86 -8.41
N ASP A 332 -6.93 -10.73 -9.56
CA ASP A 332 -7.42 -11.87 -10.32
C ASP A 332 -6.23 -12.63 -10.94
N SER A 333 -6.04 -13.89 -10.56
CA SER A 333 -5.06 -14.79 -11.16
C SER A 333 -5.20 -14.98 -12.67
N ASN A 334 -6.35 -14.65 -13.26
CA ASN A 334 -6.58 -14.66 -14.72
C ASN A 334 -5.94 -13.47 -15.43
N TYR A 335 -5.69 -12.36 -14.71
CA TYR A 335 -4.85 -11.25 -15.16
C TYR A 335 -3.44 -11.77 -15.53
N ASN A 336 -2.93 -12.72 -14.75
CA ASN A 336 -1.62 -13.39 -14.93
C ASN A 336 -1.66 -14.63 -15.86
N ALA A 337 -2.76 -14.85 -16.59
CA ALA A 337 -2.93 -16.05 -17.43
C ALA A 337 -3.15 -15.73 -18.92
N GLY A 338 -2.77 -14.52 -19.35
CA GLY A 338 -2.48 -14.24 -20.76
C GLY A 338 -3.45 -13.28 -21.43
N GLY A 339 -4.21 -12.49 -20.67
CA GLY A 339 -5.30 -11.65 -21.17
C GLY A 339 -5.07 -10.17 -21.02
N PHE A 340 -4.23 -9.63 -21.90
CA PHE A 340 -4.06 -8.19 -22.09
C PHE A 340 -5.30 -7.63 -22.81
N PHE A 341 -6.39 -7.52 -22.07
CA PHE A 341 -7.68 -7.05 -22.58
C PHE A 341 -8.07 -5.75 -21.91
N SER A 342 -8.14 -4.68 -22.70
CA SER A 342 -8.74 -3.43 -22.28
C SER A 342 -10.27 -3.60 -22.24
N ARG A 343 -10.91 -3.32 -21.10
CA ARG A 343 -12.32 -3.65 -20.85
C ARG A 343 -12.99 -2.73 -19.84
N VAL A 344 -14.32 -2.63 -19.94
CA VAL A 344 -15.16 -1.89 -18.99
C VAL A 344 -15.48 -2.75 -17.77
N LEU A 345 -15.31 -2.18 -16.58
CA LEU A 345 -15.59 -2.82 -15.30
C LEU A 345 -16.98 -2.40 -14.80
N THR A 346 -17.87 -3.36 -14.54
CA THR A 346 -19.21 -3.09 -14.01
C THR A 346 -19.48 -3.85 -12.72
N GLU A 347 -20.10 -3.19 -11.75
CA GLU A 347 -20.59 -3.84 -10.54
C GLU A 347 -22.02 -4.37 -10.76
N THR A 348 -22.27 -5.65 -10.49
CA THR A 348 -23.64 -6.16 -10.37
C THR A 348 -23.75 -7.18 -9.22
N ASP A 349 -24.59 -6.87 -8.23
CA ASP A 349 -25.01 -7.76 -7.14
C ASP A 349 -23.86 -8.35 -6.27
N GLY A 350 -22.76 -7.62 -6.08
CA GLY A 350 -21.63 -8.06 -5.24
C GLY A 350 -20.80 -9.20 -5.82
N THR A 351 -21.03 -9.53 -7.10
CA THR A 351 -20.17 -10.39 -7.91
C THR A 351 -19.60 -9.55 -9.04
N PHE A 352 -18.29 -9.30 -8.99
CA PHE A 352 -17.58 -8.55 -10.02
C PHE A 352 -17.49 -9.41 -11.28
N SER A 353 -18.34 -9.11 -12.24
CA SER A 353 -18.24 -9.60 -13.60
C SER A 353 -17.91 -8.38 -14.43
N GLY A 354 -16.66 -8.28 -14.90
CA GLY A 354 -16.35 -7.36 -15.99
C GLY A 354 -17.36 -7.54 -17.11
N ILE A 355 -17.60 -6.49 -17.89
CA ILE A 355 -18.25 -6.71 -19.17
C ILE A 355 -17.28 -7.57 -19.98
N ASP A 356 -17.64 -8.83 -20.24
CA ASP A 356 -16.81 -9.78 -20.99
C ASP A 356 -16.82 -9.35 -22.47
N GLY A 357 -15.98 -8.36 -22.82
CA GLY A 357 -15.79 -7.73 -24.13
C GLY A 357 -14.73 -6.63 -24.05
N GLY A 358 -14.00 -6.35 -25.12
CA GLY A 358 -12.87 -5.42 -25.08
C GLY A 358 -11.89 -5.54 -26.24
N PHE A 359 -10.76 -4.84 -26.13
CA PHE A 359 -9.67 -4.86 -27.11
C PHE A 359 -8.47 -5.65 -26.58
N ALA A 360 -7.94 -6.53 -27.42
CA ALA A 360 -6.53 -6.91 -27.38
C ALA A 360 -5.74 -6.08 -28.40
N ILE A 361 -4.43 -6.01 -28.22
CA ILE A 361 -3.49 -5.41 -29.18
C ILE A 361 -2.69 -6.55 -29.83
N ALA A 362 -2.60 -6.58 -31.16
CA ALA A 362 -1.87 -7.63 -31.87
C ALA A 362 -0.36 -7.54 -31.61
N HIS A 363 0.35 -8.68 -31.65
CA HIS A 363 1.80 -8.73 -31.46
C HIS A 363 2.53 -7.75 -32.41
N GLY A 364 3.37 -6.89 -31.83
CA GLY A 364 4.19 -5.90 -32.54
C GLY A 364 3.44 -4.65 -32.99
N VAL A 365 2.25 -4.39 -32.43
CA VAL A 365 1.52 -3.13 -32.58
C VAL A 365 1.82 -2.26 -31.36
N ASP A 366 2.22 -1.03 -31.62
CA ASP A 366 2.48 -0.03 -30.59
C ASP A 366 1.28 0.92 -30.54
N ILE A 367 0.68 1.09 -29.35
CA ILE A 367 -0.35 2.11 -29.10
C ILE A 367 0.23 3.06 -28.05
N GLU A 368 0.33 4.34 -28.37
CA GLU A 368 1.06 5.30 -27.54
C GLU A 368 0.20 5.97 -26.46
N ASN A 369 -1.11 6.06 -26.64
CA ASN A 369 -1.95 6.87 -25.76
C ASN A 369 -3.14 6.09 -25.21
N ALA A 370 -3.47 6.35 -23.95
CA ALA A 370 -4.68 5.86 -23.31
C ALA A 370 -5.47 7.02 -22.70
N THR A 371 -6.80 6.93 -22.75
CA THR A 371 -7.69 7.91 -22.11
C THR A 371 -8.82 7.21 -21.37
N GLY A 372 -8.91 7.45 -20.06
CA GLY A 372 -9.93 6.95 -19.15
C GLY A 372 -11.32 7.59 -19.36
N GLY A 373 -12.22 7.25 -18.46
CA GLY A 373 -13.60 7.68 -18.35
C GLY A 373 -13.80 8.86 -17.39
N GLN A 374 -14.79 8.74 -16.51
CA GLN A 374 -15.13 9.76 -15.49
C GLN A 374 -15.23 9.15 -14.08
N ASN A 375 -14.66 7.97 -13.90
CA ASN A 375 -14.70 7.21 -12.66
C ASN A 375 -13.33 6.53 -12.50
N GLU A 376 -13.07 5.93 -11.34
CA GLU A 376 -11.78 5.32 -11.03
C GLU A 376 -11.36 4.28 -12.08
N ASP A 377 -10.26 4.54 -12.77
CA ASP A 377 -9.75 3.74 -13.88
C ASP A 377 -8.35 3.17 -13.60
N LEU A 378 -7.99 2.14 -14.36
CA LEU A 378 -6.62 1.59 -14.36
C LEU A 378 -6.05 1.68 -15.77
N LEU A 379 -5.04 2.52 -15.94
CA LEU A 379 -4.36 2.78 -17.21
C LEU A 379 -2.93 2.24 -17.14
N ILE A 380 -2.58 1.38 -18.09
CA ILE A 380 -1.29 0.69 -18.13
C ILE A 380 -0.65 0.88 -19.49
N GLY A 381 0.51 1.53 -19.50
CA GLY A 381 1.36 1.70 -20.67
C GLY A 381 2.20 0.46 -21.01
N ASN A 382 3.05 0.60 -22.02
CA ASN A 382 3.92 -0.44 -22.59
C ASN A 382 5.41 -0.08 -22.39
N GLU A 383 6.31 -0.54 -23.25
CA GLU A 383 7.76 -0.23 -23.14
C GLU A 383 8.16 1.08 -23.86
N GLU A 384 7.22 1.70 -24.57
CA GLU A 384 7.43 2.92 -25.35
C GLU A 384 6.91 4.15 -24.60
N ALA A 385 7.31 5.35 -25.05
CA ALA A 385 6.85 6.59 -24.42
C ALA A 385 5.33 6.79 -24.61
N ASN A 386 4.57 6.69 -23.53
CA ASN A 386 3.12 6.77 -23.53
C ASN A 386 2.58 8.11 -23.01
N THR A 387 1.34 8.45 -23.38
CA THR A 387 0.53 9.47 -22.71
C THR A 387 -0.73 8.81 -22.15
N LEU A 388 -0.82 8.73 -20.83
CA LEU A 388 -1.96 8.16 -20.12
C LEU A 388 -2.74 9.31 -19.46
N THR A 389 -4.04 9.43 -19.74
CA THR A 389 -4.91 10.48 -19.18
C THR A 389 -6.10 9.85 -18.47
N GLY A 390 -6.22 10.05 -17.15
CA GLY A 390 -7.31 9.53 -16.32
C GLY A 390 -8.64 10.25 -16.57
N ASN A 391 -8.61 11.58 -16.53
CA ASN A 391 -9.75 12.53 -16.54
C ASN A 391 -10.39 12.69 -15.15
N ASP A 392 -11.69 12.46 -14.97
CA ASP A 392 -12.31 12.57 -13.65
C ASP A 392 -12.24 11.18 -12.99
N GLY A 393 -11.93 11.10 -11.69
CA GLY A 393 -11.85 9.80 -10.99
C GLY A 393 -10.61 9.72 -10.11
N ASN A 394 -10.54 8.69 -9.26
CA ASN A 394 -9.29 8.36 -8.56
C ASN A 394 -8.59 7.27 -9.39
N ASP A 395 -7.71 7.67 -10.29
CA ASP A 395 -7.17 6.80 -11.32
C ASP A 395 -5.81 6.24 -10.93
N VAL A 396 -5.51 5.03 -11.42
CA VAL A 396 -4.19 4.39 -11.27
C VAL A 396 -3.51 4.35 -12.63
N LEU A 397 -2.38 5.04 -12.73
CA LEU A 397 -1.59 5.18 -13.93
C LEU A 397 -0.26 4.45 -13.77
N ILE A 398 0.01 3.48 -14.64
CA ILE A 398 1.26 2.73 -14.70
C ILE A 398 1.90 3.00 -16.05
N GLY A 399 2.97 3.79 -16.08
CA GLY A 399 3.68 4.14 -17.32
C GLY A 399 4.23 2.90 -18.03
N GLY A 400 4.83 1.98 -17.27
CA GLY A 400 5.57 0.87 -17.86
C GLY A 400 6.99 1.30 -18.11
N GLY A 401 7.58 0.97 -19.27
CA GLY A 401 8.87 1.52 -19.66
C GLY A 401 8.73 2.64 -20.67
N GLY A 402 9.81 3.38 -20.91
CA GLY A 402 9.74 4.56 -21.76
C GLY A 402 9.92 5.84 -20.95
N ASN A 403 9.50 6.97 -21.51
CA ASN A 403 9.48 8.24 -20.79
C ASN A 403 8.08 8.79 -20.95
N ASP A 404 7.25 8.55 -19.95
CA ASP A 404 5.82 8.67 -20.09
C ASP A 404 5.31 10.02 -19.61
N THR A 405 4.09 10.36 -20.05
CA THR A 405 3.31 11.46 -19.49
C THR A 405 2.07 10.87 -18.84
N LEU A 406 2.00 10.93 -17.53
CA LEU A 406 0.90 10.42 -16.72
C LEU A 406 0.11 11.63 -16.21
N ASP A 407 -1.10 11.79 -16.73
CA ASP A 407 -2.02 12.88 -16.43
C ASP A 407 -3.21 12.29 -15.66
N GLY A 408 -3.24 12.50 -14.34
CA GLY A 408 -4.31 11.95 -13.49
C GLY A 408 -5.63 12.64 -13.82
N GLY A 409 -5.68 13.95 -13.56
CA GLY A 409 -6.80 14.81 -13.93
C GLY A 409 -7.53 15.37 -12.70
N GLU A 410 -8.85 15.23 -12.66
CA GLU A 410 -9.64 15.60 -11.47
C GLU A 410 -9.85 14.38 -10.57
N GLY A 411 -9.19 14.35 -9.41
CA GLY A 411 -9.43 13.37 -8.36
C GLY A 411 -8.16 13.11 -7.56
N CYS A 412 -8.10 11.98 -6.88
CA CYS A 412 -6.89 11.51 -6.22
C CYS A 412 -6.22 10.43 -7.07
N ASP A 413 -5.21 10.82 -7.81
CA ASP A 413 -4.59 9.97 -8.81
C ASP A 413 -3.24 9.41 -8.34
N ILE A 414 -2.92 8.20 -8.80
CA ILE A 414 -1.71 7.49 -8.44
C ILE A 414 -0.89 7.15 -9.67
N ALA A 415 0.37 7.57 -9.67
CA ALA A 415 1.40 7.01 -10.53
C ALA A 415 2.09 5.83 -9.83
N SER A 416 2.08 4.65 -10.44
CA SER A 416 2.64 3.43 -9.85
C SER A 416 3.93 3.00 -10.55
N PHE A 417 4.97 2.77 -9.75
CA PHE A 417 6.32 2.43 -10.15
C PHE A 417 6.75 1.07 -9.59
N SER A 418 7.58 0.35 -10.36
CA SER A 418 7.87 -1.06 -10.12
C SER A 418 8.93 -1.35 -9.05
N GLY A 419 9.76 -0.38 -8.71
CA GLY A 419 10.91 -0.52 -7.83
C GLY A 419 10.79 0.26 -6.52
N ALA A 420 11.79 0.06 -5.65
CA ALA A 420 11.89 0.72 -4.35
C ALA A 420 12.14 2.23 -4.49
N ARG A 421 11.54 3.07 -3.63
CA ARG A 421 11.60 4.54 -3.68
C ARG A 421 13.01 5.09 -3.83
N ALA A 422 13.97 4.51 -3.10
CA ALA A 422 15.38 4.93 -3.12
C ALA A 422 16.02 4.87 -4.52
N ASN A 423 15.45 4.08 -5.43
CA ASN A 423 15.89 3.98 -6.82
C ASN A 423 15.34 5.11 -7.70
N TYR A 424 14.58 6.07 -7.18
CA TYR A 424 13.98 7.14 -7.98
C TYR A 424 14.39 8.53 -7.48
N THR A 425 14.51 9.47 -8.42
CA THR A 425 14.60 10.90 -8.15
C THR A 425 13.28 11.54 -8.51
N ILE A 426 12.62 12.18 -7.54
CA ILE A 426 11.42 12.98 -7.75
C ILE A 426 11.84 14.46 -7.82
N THR A 427 11.35 15.19 -8.81
CA THR A 427 11.65 16.61 -9.04
C THR A 427 10.39 17.37 -9.36
N ASP A 428 9.98 18.32 -8.51
CA ASP A 428 9.01 19.35 -8.87
C ASP A 428 9.65 20.32 -9.87
N ASN A 429 9.02 20.49 -11.04
CA ASN A 429 9.52 21.34 -12.12
C ASN A 429 9.14 22.81 -11.99
N GLU A 430 8.40 23.21 -10.94
CA GLU A 430 7.85 24.55 -10.70
C GLU A 430 6.90 25.06 -11.81
N ASP A 431 6.46 24.17 -12.71
CA ASP A 431 5.53 24.48 -13.80
C ASP A 431 4.19 23.74 -13.70
N GLY A 432 3.95 23.11 -12.54
CA GLY A 432 2.76 22.29 -12.28
C GLY A 432 2.94 20.82 -12.70
N THR A 433 4.18 20.38 -12.95
CA THR A 433 4.49 18.98 -13.28
C THR A 433 5.58 18.45 -12.38
N ILE A 434 5.58 17.14 -12.17
CA ILE A 434 6.59 16.42 -11.40
C ILE A 434 7.30 15.45 -12.32
N THR A 435 8.62 15.33 -12.19
CA THR A 435 9.40 14.31 -12.88
C THR A 435 9.84 13.23 -11.91
N VAL A 436 9.51 11.98 -12.22
CA VAL A 436 9.98 10.79 -11.49
C VAL A 436 10.94 10.03 -12.39
N ALA A 437 12.21 9.95 -12.00
CA ALA A 437 13.27 9.37 -12.82
C ALA A 437 13.95 8.22 -12.09
N HIS A 438 14.01 7.04 -12.72
CA HIS A 438 14.76 5.92 -12.17
C HIS A 438 16.29 6.18 -12.21
N ASN A 439 16.96 6.02 -11.08
CA ASN A 439 18.39 6.29 -10.82
C ASN A 439 19.34 5.23 -11.42
N GLY A 440 19.02 4.66 -12.58
CA GLY A 440 19.76 3.54 -13.16
C GLY A 440 19.10 2.90 -14.39
N ALA A 441 19.51 1.69 -14.74
CA ALA A 441 18.80 0.87 -15.74
C ALA A 441 17.61 0.18 -15.08
N GLY A 442 16.54 0.94 -14.86
CA GLY A 442 15.24 0.43 -14.40
C GLY A 442 14.27 0.25 -15.56
N VAL A 443 13.16 -0.42 -15.29
CA VAL A 443 12.09 -0.59 -16.29
C VAL A 443 11.29 0.70 -16.45
N ASP A 444 11.05 1.46 -15.37
CA ASP A 444 10.14 2.63 -15.38
C ASP A 444 10.71 3.95 -15.94
N GLY A 445 11.88 3.93 -16.57
CA GLY A 445 12.40 5.09 -17.29
C GLY A 445 12.36 6.46 -16.57
N THR A 446 11.82 7.50 -17.23
CA THR A 446 11.73 8.87 -16.70
C THR A 446 10.42 9.53 -17.11
N ASP A 447 9.52 9.64 -16.13
CA ASP A 447 8.13 9.99 -16.38
C ASP A 447 7.81 11.40 -15.89
N THR A 448 6.85 12.01 -16.57
CA THR A 448 6.30 13.32 -16.24
C THR A 448 4.89 13.13 -15.74
N LEU A 449 4.64 13.55 -14.50
CA LEU A 449 3.36 13.50 -13.84
C LEU A 449 2.69 14.87 -13.91
N VAL A 450 1.41 14.87 -14.24
CA VAL A 450 0.54 16.04 -14.34
C VAL A 450 -0.71 15.73 -13.55
N ASP A 451 -1.09 16.59 -12.60
CA ASP A 451 -2.29 16.39 -11.77
C ASP A 451 -2.34 14.96 -11.19
N VAL A 452 -1.25 14.56 -10.50
CA VAL A 452 -1.12 13.27 -9.80
C VAL A 452 -0.67 13.55 -8.37
N GLU A 453 -1.42 13.05 -7.40
CA GLU A 453 -1.26 13.36 -5.97
C GLU A 453 -0.34 12.38 -5.26
N GLN A 454 -0.20 11.15 -5.75
CA GLN A 454 0.58 10.10 -5.10
C GLN A 454 1.44 9.28 -6.08
N ALA A 455 2.64 8.91 -5.64
CA ALA A 455 3.52 7.95 -6.30
C ALA A 455 3.64 6.68 -5.46
N GLN A 456 3.27 5.54 -6.02
CA GLN A 456 3.44 4.25 -5.37
C GLN A 456 4.74 3.58 -5.83
N PHE A 457 5.57 3.14 -4.88
CA PHE A 457 6.80 2.38 -5.07
C PHE A 457 6.69 1.00 -4.43
N SER A 458 7.63 0.09 -4.70
CA SER A 458 7.54 -1.30 -4.20
C SER A 458 7.60 -1.47 -2.69
N ASP A 459 8.01 -0.43 -1.98
CA ASP A 459 8.26 -0.38 -0.55
C ASP A 459 7.48 0.73 0.18
N GLU A 460 6.96 1.74 -0.52
CA GLU A 460 6.23 2.84 0.09
C GLU A 460 5.22 3.51 -0.87
N LEU A 461 4.36 4.35 -0.29
CA LEU A 461 3.54 5.31 -1.00
C LEU A 461 4.04 6.72 -0.68
N THR A 462 4.50 7.46 -1.68
CA THR A 462 4.95 8.85 -1.52
C THR A 462 3.86 9.80 -2.00
N SER A 463 3.64 10.90 -1.30
CA SER A 463 2.80 11.98 -1.83
C SER A 463 3.59 12.95 -2.71
N LEU A 464 2.92 13.47 -3.72
CA LEU A 464 3.47 14.32 -4.77
C LEU A 464 2.89 15.74 -4.77
N GLY A 465 1.69 15.96 -4.19
CA GLY A 465 1.00 17.25 -4.13
C GLY A 465 0.87 17.76 -2.69
N ASP A 466 1.36 18.99 -2.47
CA ASP A 466 1.70 19.64 -1.20
C ASP A 466 2.78 18.88 -0.39
N GLU A 467 3.88 19.57 -0.05
CA GLU A 467 5.03 18.96 0.64
C GLU A 467 4.57 18.09 1.83
N GLY A 468 4.79 16.79 1.74
CA GLY A 468 4.70 15.87 2.88
C GLY A 468 3.29 15.48 3.31
N ALA A 469 2.38 15.09 2.40
CA ALA A 469 1.06 14.60 2.82
C ALA A 469 1.08 13.42 3.82
N LEU A 470 2.14 12.61 3.79
CA LEU A 470 2.37 11.54 4.75
C LEU A 470 3.54 11.83 5.72
N GLU A 471 4.13 13.02 5.65
CA GLU A 471 5.11 13.49 6.63
C GLU A 471 4.41 14.31 7.71
N PHE A 472 4.71 14.04 8.96
CA PHE A 472 4.16 14.81 10.06
C PHE A 472 4.58 16.28 9.98
N THR A 473 3.62 17.18 10.16
CA THR A 473 3.90 18.62 10.33
C THR A 473 4.83 18.75 11.53
N PRO A 474 6.03 19.36 11.40
CA PRO A 474 6.93 19.48 12.53
C PRO A 474 6.30 20.27 13.68
N VAL A 475 6.17 19.62 14.84
CA VAL A 475 5.66 20.23 16.06
C VAL A 475 6.76 20.24 17.11
N THR A 476 7.03 21.41 17.71
CA THR A 476 8.10 21.53 18.72
C THR A 476 7.60 21.85 20.13
N SER A 477 6.28 21.98 20.32
CA SER A 477 5.67 22.21 21.63
C SER A 477 4.15 22.01 21.61
N ASN A 478 3.54 21.88 22.80
CA ASN A 478 2.08 21.90 23.00
C ASN A 478 1.43 23.29 22.93
N SER A 479 2.15 24.33 22.47
CA SER A 479 1.57 25.67 22.33
C SER A 479 0.42 25.67 21.31
N PHE A 480 -0.72 26.26 21.66
CA PHE A 480 -1.85 26.37 20.73
C PHE A 480 -1.52 27.32 19.58
N VAL A 481 -1.85 26.90 18.37
CA VAL A 481 -1.50 27.61 17.12
C VAL A 481 -2.39 28.82 16.84
N ASP A 482 -3.71 28.69 17.03
CA ASP A 482 -4.66 29.82 17.03
C ASP A 482 -5.89 29.54 17.92
N PHE A 483 -6.56 30.60 18.38
CA PHE A 483 -7.80 30.52 19.18
C PHE A 483 -9.07 30.72 18.36
N GLY A 484 -8.97 30.85 17.04
CA GLY A 484 -10.09 30.87 16.10
C GLY A 484 -11.09 32.03 16.20
N ASP A 485 -11.68 32.39 15.06
CA ASP A 485 -12.61 33.51 14.98
C ASP A 485 -14.07 33.15 15.31
N ASN A 486 -14.45 31.87 15.20
CA ASN A 486 -15.81 31.42 15.49
C ASN A 486 -15.95 30.91 16.93
N VAL A 487 -17.05 31.29 17.58
CA VAL A 487 -17.30 30.96 18.99
C VAL A 487 -18.57 30.13 19.14
N LEU A 488 -18.42 28.91 19.65
CA LEU A 488 -19.52 28.15 20.20
C LEU A 488 -19.74 28.59 21.65
N TYR A 489 -20.70 29.49 21.83
CA TYR A 489 -21.00 30.07 23.14
C TYR A 489 -21.48 29.02 24.13
N ARG A 490 -21.03 29.19 25.38
CA ARG A 490 -21.41 28.47 26.61
C ARG A 490 -22.77 27.76 26.56
N ASN A 491 -22.74 26.43 26.56
CA ASN A 491 -23.92 25.56 26.59
C ASN A 491 -23.62 24.17 27.22
N ASP A 492 -24.69 23.42 27.52
CA ASP A 492 -24.71 21.99 27.85
C ASP A 492 -25.06 21.21 26.58
N ASP A 493 -24.23 20.24 26.19
CA ASP A 493 -24.42 19.47 24.95
C ASP A 493 -24.68 20.37 23.71
N GLY A 494 -24.00 21.52 23.65
CA GLY A 494 -24.09 22.43 22.53
C GLY A 494 -23.29 21.92 21.35
N SER A 495 -23.78 22.17 20.14
CA SER A 495 -23.04 21.83 18.93
C SER A 495 -23.24 22.87 17.85
N GLN A 496 -22.20 23.05 17.03
CA GLN A 496 -22.30 23.67 15.73
C GLN A 496 -22.27 22.55 14.70
N SER A 497 -23.44 22.22 14.14
CA SER A 497 -23.57 21.15 13.14
C SER A 497 -23.43 21.66 11.71
N ASN A 498 -23.05 20.76 10.80
CA ASN A 498 -22.90 21.01 9.36
C ASN A 498 -21.92 22.16 9.08
N VAL A 499 -20.77 22.15 9.77
CA VAL A 499 -19.63 22.99 9.41
C VAL A 499 -19.12 22.45 8.08
N ASP A 500 -19.17 23.28 7.04
CA ASP A 500 -18.66 22.96 5.71
C ASP A 500 -17.15 23.10 5.72
N ILE A 501 -16.46 22.00 5.43
CA ILE A 501 -14.99 21.92 5.52
C ILE A 501 -14.31 21.96 4.15
N THR A 502 -15.08 22.07 3.07
CA THR A 502 -14.58 21.99 1.68
C THR A 502 -13.70 23.15 1.23
N SER A 503 -13.43 24.11 2.11
CA SER A 503 -12.47 25.20 1.86
C SER A 503 -11.07 24.91 2.39
N ILE A 504 -10.88 23.76 3.02
CA ILE A 504 -9.61 23.23 3.55
C ILE A 504 -9.46 21.77 3.12
N PHE A 505 -10.55 21.00 3.10
CA PHE A 505 -10.56 19.62 2.62
C PHE A 505 -11.38 19.58 1.33
N GLU A 506 -10.77 19.96 0.21
CA GLU A 506 -11.41 20.08 -1.11
C GLU A 506 -12.13 18.79 -1.50
N ASP A 507 -11.47 17.65 -1.25
CA ASP A 507 -11.99 16.30 -1.50
C ASP A 507 -12.89 15.78 -0.38
N GLY A 508 -13.01 16.54 0.71
CA GLY A 508 -13.59 16.09 1.97
C GLY A 508 -12.67 15.10 2.69
N ILE A 509 -13.18 14.52 3.78
CA ILE A 509 -12.42 13.56 4.60
C ILE A 509 -12.99 12.17 4.36
N THR A 510 -12.16 11.23 3.89
CA THR A 510 -12.60 9.87 3.55
C THR A 510 -12.38 8.93 4.74
N VAL A 511 -13.46 8.27 5.17
CA VAL A 511 -13.44 7.31 6.29
C VAL A 511 -14.19 6.05 5.87
N GLY A 512 -13.44 4.99 5.56
CA GLY A 512 -13.99 3.81 4.86
C GLY A 512 -14.59 4.23 3.52
N ASP A 513 -15.75 3.68 3.15
CA ASP A 513 -16.43 3.99 1.87
C ASP A 513 -17.21 5.33 1.89
N THR A 514 -17.00 6.20 2.87
CA THR A 514 -17.78 7.46 3.02
C THR A 514 -16.88 8.67 3.11
N THR A 515 -17.05 9.58 2.16
CA THR A 515 -16.44 10.92 2.14
C THR A 515 -17.33 11.94 2.84
N TYR A 516 -16.78 12.63 3.82
CA TYR A 516 -17.47 13.64 4.61
C TYR A 516 -17.01 15.05 4.21
N THR A 517 -17.95 15.86 3.69
CA THR A 517 -17.72 17.29 3.38
C THR A 517 -18.20 18.22 4.49
N THR A 518 -18.76 17.67 5.57
CA THR A 518 -19.20 18.44 6.72
C THR A 518 -18.94 17.71 8.04
N ILE A 519 -18.64 18.49 9.07
CA ILE A 519 -18.42 18.00 10.43
C ILE A 519 -19.31 18.73 11.45
N SER A 520 -19.26 18.30 12.70
CA SER A 520 -19.90 19.01 13.82
C SER A 520 -18.93 19.18 14.98
N VAL A 521 -18.81 20.41 15.47
CA VAL A 521 -18.04 20.75 16.68
C VAL A 521 -18.95 20.69 17.89
N ASN A 522 -18.60 19.92 18.90
CA ASN A 522 -19.38 19.79 20.13
C ASN A 522 -18.71 20.46 21.33
N THR A 523 -19.53 20.94 22.26
CA THR A 523 -19.04 21.37 23.57
C THR A 523 -18.40 20.23 24.34
N ASN A 524 -18.75 18.97 24.03
CA ASN A 524 -18.36 17.74 24.74
C ASN A 524 -16.94 17.22 24.38
N GLY A 525 -16.03 18.11 23.99
CA GLY A 525 -14.63 17.76 23.71
C GLY A 525 -14.38 16.90 22.45
N ASN A 526 -15.31 16.90 21.49
CA ASN A 526 -15.20 16.09 20.27
C ASN A 526 -15.68 16.81 19.01
N VAL A 527 -15.17 16.31 17.88
CA VAL A 527 -15.64 16.54 16.52
C VAL A 527 -16.26 15.25 15.99
N THR A 528 -17.43 15.34 15.36
CA THR A 528 -18.17 14.19 14.84
C THR A 528 -18.50 14.33 13.37
N PHE A 529 -18.38 13.24 12.61
CA PHE A 529 -18.77 13.16 11.20
C PHE A 529 -20.22 12.67 11.04
N GLY A 530 -20.88 13.09 9.96
CA GLY A 530 -22.28 12.72 9.69
C GLY A 530 -23.32 13.35 10.63
N GLY A 531 -22.97 14.47 11.27
CA GLY A 531 -23.85 15.28 12.13
C GLY A 531 -23.60 15.16 13.64
N SER A 532 -24.16 16.08 14.42
CA SER A 532 -23.88 16.20 15.86
C SER A 532 -24.45 15.07 16.71
N LEU A 533 -23.76 14.76 17.81
CA LEU A 533 -24.31 13.98 18.92
C LEU A 533 -25.32 14.83 19.71
N SER A 534 -26.54 14.31 19.92
CA SER A 534 -27.62 15.06 20.60
C SER A 534 -27.73 14.81 22.10
N THR A 535 -27.01 13.80 22.62
CA THR A 535 -26.90 13.43 24.04
C THR A 535 -25.65 12.58 24.27
N TYR A 536 -25.08 12.63 25.48
CA TYR A 536 -24.00 11.74 25.95
C TYR A 536 -24.52 10.30 26.14
N THR A 537 -24.03 9.29 25.40
CA THR A 537 -24.29 7.84 25.67
C THR A 537 -23.50 6.92 24.72
N PRO A 538 -22.18 6.77 24.92
CA PRO A 538 -21.61 5.46 25.33
C PRO A 538 -20.38 5.56 26.25
N SER A 539 -19.94 4.44 26.84
CA SER A 539 -18.77 4.34 27.73
C SER A 539 -17.42 4.27 27.00
N ARG A 540 -17.43 4.24 25.66
CA ARG A 540 -16.27 4.14 24.77
C ARG A 540 -16.56 4.90 23.47
N ILE A 541 -15.52 5.36 22.78
CA ILE A 541 -15.66 6.12 21.52
C ILE A 541 -16.23 5.20 20.41
N GLU A 542 -15.75 3.95 20.32
CA GLU A 542 -16.21 2.91 19.35
C GLU A 542 -17.71 2.58 19.44
N GLY A 543 -18.31 2.74 20.64
CA GLY A 543 -19.71 2.40 20.89
C GLY A 543 -20.72 3.46 20.44
N SER A 544 -20.25 4.56 19.84
CA SER A 544 -21.07 5.72 19.49
C SER A 544 -21.90 5.54 18.22
N GLY A 545 -21.49 4.62 17.34
CA GLY A 545 -22.09 4.43 16.01
C GLY A 545 -21.87 5.62 15.07
N ARG A 546 -20.84 6.44 15.33
CA ARG A 546 -20.40 7.57 14.51
C ARG A 546 -18.88 7.60 14.43
N GLN A 547 -18.37 8.17 13.35
CA GLN A 547 -16.96 8.54 13.27
C GLN A 547 -16.72 9.81 14.09
N ILE A 548 -15.65 9.80 14.88
CA ILE A 548 -15.39 10.78 15.94
C ILE A 548 -13.89 11.01 16.09
N VAL A 549 -13.49 12.27 16.24
CA VAL A 549 -12.17 12.66 16.75
C VAL A 549 -12.36 13.37 18.09
N ALA A 550 -11.69 12.87 19.13
CA ALA A 550 -11.86 13.34 20.48
C ALA A 550 -10.51 13.50 21.18
N PRO A 551 -9.88 14.70 21.16
CA PRO A 551 -8.76 14.98 22.04
C PRO A 551 -9.16 14.81 23.51
N TYR A 552 -10.45 14.94 23.82
CA TYR A 552 -10.96 14.73 25.16
C TYR A 552 -12.42 14.26 25.17
N TRP A 553 -12.66 12.96 25.34
CA TRP A 553 -14.00 12.39 25.47
C TRP A 553 -14.56 12.55 26.89
N ALA A 554 -15.24 13.66 27.15
CA ALA A 554 -15.90 13.94 28.43
C ALA A 554 -17.16 14.83 28.27
N ASP A 555 -18.00 14.90 29.31
CA ASP A 555 -19.07 15.91 29.42
C ASP A 555 -18.47 17.29 29.77
N VAL A 556 -17.79 17.87 28.78
CA VAL A 556 -17.21 19.20 28.87
C VAL A 556 -18.34 20.22 28.96
N ASP A 557 -18.43 20.88 30.11
CA ASP A 557 -19.48 21.84 30.44
C ASP A 557 -18.92 23.26 30.35
N THR A 558 -19.49 24.05 29.44
CA THR A 558 -19.12 25.46 29.24
C THR A 558 -20.13 26.40 29.89
N ARG A 559 -21.14 25.93 30.60
CA ARG A 559 -22.16 26.78 31.24
C ARG A 559 -21.57 27.66 32.35
N ASN A 560 -22.22 28.81 32.56
CA ASN A 560 -21.93 29.63 33.74
C ASN A 560 -22.33 28.87 35.02
N PRO A 561 -21.40 28.66 35.96
CA PRO A 561 -21.70 27.95 37.20
C PRO A 561 -22.59 28.78 38.13
N SER A 562 -23.17 28.10 39.12
CA SER A 562 -23.93 28.78 40.18
C SER A 562 -23.05 29.55 41.18
N GLU A 563 -21.78 29.17 41.35
CA GLU A 563 -20.73 29.83 42.14
C GLU A 563 -19.34 29.56 41.49
N GLY A 564 -18.37 30.49 41.58
CA GLY A 564 -16.97 30.31 41.11
C GLY A 564 -16.57 31.05 39.81
N THR A 565 -15.49 30.62 39.16
CA THR A 565 -14.96 31.23 37.90
C THR A 565 -15.76 30.71 36.70
N ASN A 566 -16.05 31.57 35.72
CA ASN A 566 -16.76 31.10 34.52
C ASN A 566 -15.78 30.34 33.60
N PRO A 567 -16.13 29.14 33.10
CA PRO A 567 -15.34 28.47 32.07
C PRO A 567 -15.26 29.33 30.81
N GLY A 568 -14.27 29.04 29.96
CA GLY A 568 -14.08 29.69 28.67
C GLY A 568 -15.16 29.31 27.64
N ASN A 569 -14.79 29.33 26.36
CA ASN A 569 -15.66 28.89 25.27
C ASN A 569 -14.94 27.83 24.44
N VAL A 570 -15.70 27.20 23.55
CA VAL A 570 -15.13 26.44 22.44
C VAL A 570 -15.01 27.36 21.24
N TYR A 571 -13.83 27.40 20.66
CA TYR A 571 -13.54 28.17 19.47
C TYR A 571 -13.22 27.22 18.32
N TRP A 572 -13.54 27.63 17.09
CA TRP A 572 -13.15 26.87 15.91
C TRP A 572 -12.86 27.80 14.74
N ASP A 573 -11.99 27.36 13.83
CA ASP A 573 -11.63 28.14 12.64
C ASP A 573 -11.02 27.29 11.53
N PHE A 574 -10.86 27.92 10.37
CA PHE A 574 -10.07 27.44 9.25
C PHE A 574 -8.81 28.29 9.14
N ASP A 575 -7.64 27.65 9.23
CA ASP A 575 -6.35 28.28 8.97
C ASP A 575 -5.88 27.87 7.58
N THR A 576 -6.07 28.76 6.61
CA THR A 576 -5.68 28.53 5.20
C THR A 576 -4.18 28.57 4.97
N ASP A 577 -3.39 29.14 5.89
CA ASP A 577 -1.93 29.15 5.75
C ASP A 577 -1.33 27.81 6.21
N ARG A 578 -2.04 27.09 7.08
CA ARG A 578 -1.69 25.76 7.59
C ARG A 578 -2.52 24.64 6.97
N ASP A 579 -3.40 24.99 6.04
CA ASP A 579 -4.40 24.12 5.45
C ASP A 579 -5.13 23.23 6.46
N SER A 580 -5.69 23.86 7.50
CA SER A 580 -6.20 23.13 8.66
C SER A 580 -7.51 23.65 9.23
N PHE A 581 -8.25 22.74 9.84
CA PHE A 581 -9.38 23.00 10.69
C PHE A 581 -8.99 22.86 12.16
N ILE A 582 -9.18 23.93 12.94
CA ILE A 582 -8.74 24.00 14.33
C ILE A 582 -9.95 24.13 15.25
N VAL A 583 -9.95 23.39 16.37
CA VAL A 583 -10.90 23.53 17.47
C VAL A 583 -10.16 23.67 18.79
N THR A 584 -10.46 24.73 19.54
CA THR A 584 -9.85 25.01 20.84
C THR A 584 -10.90 25.00 21.95
N TRP A 585 -10.73 24.10 22.92
CA TRP A 585 -11.46 24.12 24.17
C TRP A 585 -10.62 24.85 25.22
N ASP A 586 -10.85 26.16 25.34
CA ASP A 586 -10.07 27.04 26.22
C ASP A 586 -10.69 27.09 27.62
N ASN A 587 -9.93 26.70 28.64
CA ASN A 587 -10.32 26.83 30.05
C ASN A 587 -11.73 26.29 30.33
N VAL A 588 -12.02 25.08 29.82
CA VAL A 588 -13.33 24.44 29.95
C VAL A 588 -13.41 23.57 31.21
N GLY A 589 -14.61 23.44 31.79
CA GLY A 589 -14.85 22.67 33.00
C GLY A 589 -15.57 21.35 32.73
N TYR A 590 -15.73 20.53 33.77
CA TYR A 590 -16.64 19.39 33.76
C TYR A 590 -17.78 19.65 34.73
N TYR A 591 -19.02 19.56 34.25
CA TYR A 591 -20.23 19.79 35.03
C TYR A 591 -20.34 21.16 35.74
N SER A 592 -21.52 21.78 35.72
CA SER A 592 -21.78 23.16 36.18
C SER A 592 -21.42 23.56 37.64
N ARG A 593 -20.82 22.67 38.45
CA ARG A 593 -20.45 22.90 39.86
C ARG A 593 -18.95 22.74 40.19
N HIS A 594 -18.10 22.26 39.27
CA HIS A 594 -16.66 22.06 39.51
C HIS A 594 -15.85 23.03 38.64
N VAL A 595 -15.65 24.26 39.14
CA VAL A 595 -15.13 25.40 38.35
C VAL A 595 -13.79 25.95 38.86
N ASP A 596 -13.18 25.17 39.72
CA ASP A 596 -11.87 25.33 40.34
C ASP A 596 -10.80 24.47 39.64
N LEU A 597 -11.22 23.61 38.70
CA LEU A 597 -10.39 22.80 37.83
C LEU A 597 -10.85 23.08 36.40
N LEU A 598 -9.97 23.65 35.58
CA LEU A 598 -10.24 23.95 34.16
C LEU A 598 -9.17 23.27 33.32
N SER A 599 -9.59 22.71 32.18
CA SER A 599 -8.70 22.07 31.23
C SER A 599 -8.66 22.89 29.94
N SER A 600 -7.51 22.89 29.27
CA SER A 600 -7.32 23.52 27.97
C SER A 600 -6.66 22.52 27.02
N PHE A 601 -7.30 22.29 25.87
CA PHE A 601 -6.80 21.40 24.82
C PHE A 601 -7.28 21.85 23.45
N GLN A 602 -6.53 21.47 22.41
CA GLN A 602 -6.78 21.84 21.02
C GLN A 602 -6.71 20.60 20.13
N LEU A 603 -7.62 20.57 19.15
CA LEU A 603 -7.59 19.69 18.00
C LEU A 603 -7.24 20.53 16.77
N GLU A 604 -6.27 20.08 16.01
CA GLU A 604 -5.93 20.59 14.68
C GLU A 604 -6.06 19.41 13.72
N MET A 605 -6.85 19.58 12.65
CA MET A 605 -6.99 18.60 11.57
C MET A 605 -6.47 19.26 10.31
N MET A 606 -5.39 18.78 9.72
CA MET A 606 -4.77 19.35 8.53
C MET A 606 -5.14 18.49 7.32
N ASP A 607 -5.48 19.14 6.21
CA ASP A 607 -5.68 18.40 4.97
C ASP A 607 -4.33 17.94 4.44
N ARG A 608 -4.31 16.70 3.99
CA ARG A 608 -3.15 16.04 3.39
C ARG A 608 -3.50 15.54 1.98
N GLY A 609 -4.55 16.09 1.37
CA GLY A 609 -5.04 15.72 0.05
C GLY A 609 -5.62 14.31 0.00
N CYS A 610 -6.38 13.99 -1.06
CA CYS A 610 -6.94 12.65 -1.26
C CYS A 610 -7.87 12.17 -0.12
N GLY A 611 -8.41 13.10 0.67
CA GLY A 611 -9.15 12.81 1.89
C GLY A 611 -8.35 12.20 3.03
N ASN A 612 -7.01 12.25 2.96
CA ASN A 612 -6.11 11.97 4.06
C ASN A 612 -6.12 13.15 5.02
N ILE A 613 -6.01 12.87 6.32
CA ILE A 613 -5.99 13.90 7.34
C ILE A 613 -4.85 13.67 8.31
N GLU A 614 -4.18 14.75 8.66
CA GLU A 614 -3.32 14.76 9.83
C GLU A 614 -4.13 15.28 11.02
N ILE A 615 -4.10 14.55 12.13
CA ILE A 615 -4.78 14.88 13.37
C ILE A 615 -3.73 15.21 14.42
N ILE A 616 -3.76 16.42 14.95
CA ILE A 616 -2.87 16.87 16.03
C ILE A 616 -3.70 17.24 17.26
N PHE A 617 -3.43 16.57 18.37
CA PHE A 617 -3.94 16.92 19.70
C PHE A 617 -2.87 17.69 20.46
N ARG A 618 -3.24 18.84 21.04
CA ARG A 618 -2.38 19.63 21.93
C ARG A 618 -3.03 19.77 23.29
N TYR A 619 -2.31 19.39 24.34
CA TYR A 619 -2.74 19.46 25.73
C TYR A 619 -1.95 20.55 26.46
N GLY A 620 -2.66 21.60 26.91
CA GLY A 620 -2.04 22.75 27.56
C GLY A 620 -2.02 22.66 29.08
N ASP A 621 -3.20 22.69 29.70
CA ASP A 621 -3.37 22.55 31.15
C ASP A 621 -4.47 21.51 31.38
N ILE A 622 -4.21 20.40 32.08
CA ILE A 622 -5.24 19.40 32.42
C ILE A 622 -5.43 19.34 33.93
N ALA A 623 -6.60 19.77 34.40
CA ALA A 623 -6.88 19.85 35.84
C ALA A 623 -7.92 18.85 36.33
N TRP A 624 -8.60 18.16 35.41
CA TRP A 624 -9.66 17.20 35.70
C TRP A 624 -9.79 16.20 34.57
N THR A 625 -10.28 15.00 34.89
CA THR A 625 -10.47 13.91 33.91
C THR A 625 -11.77 13.13 34.09
N ALA A 626 -12.74 13.69 34.81
CA ALA A 626 -14.05 13.10 35.05
C ALA A 626 -15.14 13.61 34.08
N GLY A 627 -15.99 12.71 33.58
CA GLY A 627 -17.22 13.02 32.83
C GLY A 627 -18.32 11.99 33.15
N ASP A 628 -19.54 12.44 33.50
CA ASP A 628 -20.65 11.55 33.92
C ASP A 628 -21.82 11.58 32.93
N ALA A 629 -22.23 10.42 32.40
CA ALA A 629 -23.45 10.24 31.61
C ALA A 629 -24.77 10.38 32.40
N SER A 630 -24.71 10.25 33.73
CA SER A 630 -25.84 9.89 34.58
C SER A 630 -26.45 11.04 35.38
N GLY A 631 -25.87 12.25 35.30
CA GLY A 631 -26.41 13.46 35.93
C GLY A 631 -26.60 13.34 37.45
N GLY A 632 -25.81 12.50 38.12
CA GLY A 632 -25.99 12.19 39.53
C GLY A 632 -25.04 12.95 40.45
N GLU A 633 -25.57 13.69 41.45
CA GLU A 633 -24.80 14.45 42.45
C GLU A 633 -23.80 13.62 43.31
N ASN A 634 -23.67 12.29 43.10
CA ASN A 634 -22.69 11.41 43.77
C ASN A 634 -22.31 10.15 42.93
N GLY A 635 -22.33 10.22 41.59
CA GLY A 635 -22.26 9.05 40.70
C GLY A 635 -20.86 8.44 40.52
N VAL A 636 -20.57 7.36 41.26
CA VAL A 636 -19.38 6.50 41.10
C VAL A 636 -19.56 5.52 39.91
N GLY A 637 -20.00 6.01 38.76
CA GLY A 637 -20.41 5.17 37.63
C GLY A 637 -19.92 5.72 36.29
N GLY A 638 -18.63 5.50 36.01
CA GLY A 638 -17.96 5.81 34.73
C GLY A 638 -16.99 6.97 34.84
N THR A 639 -15.89 6.82 35.59
CA THR A 639 -14.94 7.89 35.96
C THR A 639 -13.77 8.08 35.00
N THR A 640 -13.91 7.67 33.74
CA THR A 640 -12.75 7.54 32.84
C THR A 640 -13.02 8.32 31.55
N SER A 641 -12.43 9.51 31.44
CA SER A 641 -12.31 10.20 30.15
C SER A 641 -11.29 9.46 29.28
N ARG A 642 -11.49 9.50 27.96
CA ARG A 642 -10.63 8.84 26.96
C ARG A 642 -10.25 9.86 25.89
N ALA A 643 -9.05 9.77 25.34
CA ALA A 643 -8.63 10.57 24.20
C ALA A 643 -8.30 9.62 23.06
N GLY A 644 -8.61 10.02 21.83
CA GLY A 644 -8.46 9.17 20.66
C GLY A 644 -9.50 9.47 19.59
N PHE A 645 -9.67 8.54 18.67
CA PHE A 645 -10.60 8.67 17.56
C PHE A 645 -11.11 7.32 17.10
N SER A 646 -12.23 7.35 16.37
CA SER A 646 -12.80 6.20 15.69
C SER A 646 -13.16 6.64 14.29
N LEU A 647 -12.47 6.05 13.31
CA LEU A 647 -12.55 6.38 11.90
C LEU A 647 -12.60 5.07 11.10
N GLY A 648 -13.78 4.66 10.67
CA GLY A 648 -13.98 3.47 9.84
C GLY A 648 -13.98 2.20 10.68
N GLU A 649 -13.20 1.21 10.25
CA GLU A 649 -12.86 0.02 11.05
C GLU A 649 -11.77 0.34 12.09
N THR A 650 -11.10 1.49 11.98
CA THR A 650 -9.98 1.85 12.85
C THR A 650 -10.45 2.52 14.12
N TYR A 651 -9.93 2.01 15.23
CA TYR A 651 -10.15 2.52 16.57
C TYR A 651 -8.81 2.79 17.23
N PHE A 652 -8.63 4.00 17.75
CA PHE A 652 -7.41 4.35 18.43
C PHE A 652 -7.70 5.12 19.72
N GLU A 653 -7.04 4.71 20.81
CA GLU A 653 -7.01 5.43 22.07
C GLU A 653 -5.58 5.79 22.42
N LEU A 654 -5.37 6.98 22.99
CA LEU A 654 -4.05 7.33 23.52
C LEU A 654 -3.62 6.29 24.58
N PRO A 655 -2.32 5.95 24.68
CA PRO A 655 -1.76 5.06 25.70
C PRO A 655 -2.16 5.42 27.14
N ALA A 656 -2.30 6.73 27.42
CA ALA A 656 -2.72 7.24 28.72
C ALA A 656 -4.26 7.27 28.95
N SER A 657 -5.04 6.57 28.11
CA SER A 657 -6.50 6.62 28.18
C SER A 657 -7.09 5.79 29.34
N GLY A 658 -8.26 6.20 29.85
CA GLY A 658 -9.07 5.32 30.70
C GLY A 658 -8.69 5.20 32.18
N ASN A 659 -7.65 5.91 32.68
CA ASN A 659 -7.34 6.05 34.10
C ASN A 659 -7.21 7.53 34.50
N GLU A 660 -7.81 7.94 35.63
CA GLU A 660 -7.81 9.34 36.08
C GLU A 660 -6.40 9.95 36.20
N PRO A 661 -5.38 9.25 36.75
CA PRO A 661 -4.01 9.76 36.85
C PRO A 661 -3.28 9.91 35.51
N ALA A 662 -3.41 8.96 34.58
CA ALA A 662 -2.69 8.99 33.29
C ALA A 662 -3.14 10.17 32.41
N MET A 663 -4.44 10.47 32.43
CA MET A 663 -5.01 11.61 31.72
C MET A 663 -4.69 12.97 32.37
N LEU A 664 -4.25 13.02 33.65
CA LEU A 664 -3.94 14.26 34.38
C LEU A 664 -2.54 14.81 34.10
N SER A 665 -1.69 14.07 33.39
CA SER A 665 -0.31 14.47 33.09
C SER A 665 -0.04 14.61 31.60
N LEU A 666 -1.07 14.52 30.75
CA LEU A 666 -0.92 14.58 29.30
C LEU A 666 -0.16 15.83 28.85
N GLU A 667 -0.35 16.98 29.49
CA GLU A 667 0.36 18.22 29.17
C GLU A 667 1.89 18.18 29.42
N SER A 668 2.35 17.16 30.13
CA SER A 668 3.75 16.96 30.52
C SER A 668 4.34 15.63 30.06
N LEU A 669 3.50 14.70 29.59
CA LEU A 669 3.90 13.42 29.03
C LEU A 669 4.33 13.61 27.58
N SER A 670 5.47 13.06 27.19
CA SER A 670 5.85 12.94 25.78
C SER A 670 4.77 12.16 25.04
N GLY A 671 4.17 12.75 24.00
CA GLY A 671 3.29 11.97 23.14
C GLY A 671 4.06 11.20 22.09
N ASN A 672 3.36 10.65 21.11
CA ASN A 672 3.90 9.66 20.17
C ASN A 672 5.02 10.14 19.23
N LEU A 673 5.33 11.44 19.20
CA LEU A 673 6.46 12.01 18.45
C LEU A 673 7.48 12.69 19.40
N GLY A 674 7.55 12.27 20.66
CA GLY A 674 8.50 12.79 21.67
C GLY A 674 8.20 14.19 22.21
N VAL A 675 7.14 14.86 21.73
CA VAL A 675 6.80 16.22 22.17
C VAL A 675 5.82 16.16 23.34
N ALA A 676 6.22 16.72 24.48
CA ALA A 676 5.38 16.79 25.67
C ALA A 676 4.03 17.49 25.38
N GLY A 677 2.92 16.82 25.69
CA GLY A 677 1.58 17.34 25.50
C GLY A 677 1.09 17.39 24.05
N VAL A 678 1.75 16.71 23.11
CA VAL A 678 1.32 16.65 21.71
C VAL A 678 1.19 15.21 21.28
N TRP A 679 0.05 14.87 20.68
CA TRP A 679 -0.15 13.60 20.01
C TRP A 679 -0.56 13.87 18.57
N GLN A 680 -0.02 13.14 17.60
CA GLN A 680 -0.11 13.50 16.21
C GLN A 680 -0.19 12.25 15.33
N PHE A 681 -1.17 12.19 14.42
CA PHE A 681 -1.54 10.99 13.66
C PHE A 681 -1.84 11.34 12.22
N ILE A 682 -1.43 10.51 11.27
CA ILE A 682 -1.88 10.62 9.87
C ILE A 682 -2.89 9.51 9.62
N VAL A 683 -4.06 9.89 9.11
CA VAL A 683 -5.15 8.99 8.77
C VAL A 683 -5.35 9.01 7.26
N SER A 684 -5.19 7.85 6.63
CA SER A 684 -5.32 7.65 5.19
C SER A 684 -6.26 6.48 4.91
N GLY A 685 -7.27 6.68 4.06
CA GLY A 685 -8.27 5.64 3.74
C GLY A 685 -9.07 5.11 4.95
N GLY A 686 -9.04 5.81 6.09
CA GLY A 686 -9.61 5.34 7.35
C GLY A 686 -8.67 4.47 8.20
N PHE A 687 -7.40 4.31 7.82
CA PHE A 687 -6.33 3.68 8.61
C PHE A 687 -5.38 4.73 9.18
N VAL A 688 -4.77 4.44 10.33
CA VAL A 688 -3.74 5.31 10.90
C VAL A 688 -2.39 4.77 10.49
N GLN A 689 -1.58 5.60 9.86
CA GLN A 689 -0.20 5.25 9.52
C GLN A 689 0.60 4.97 10.80
N GLY A 690 1.33 3.86 10.82
CA GLY A 690 2.25 3.51 11.91
C GLY A 690 1.60 3.09 13.24
N VAL A 691 0.31 2.69 13.29
CA VAL A 691 -0.35 2.27 14.55
C VAL A 691 -0.76 0.79 14.51
N GLY A 692 -0.24 -0.02 15.44
CA GLY A 692 -0.65 -1.40 15.64
C GLY A 692 -1.94 -1.54 16.47
N GLY A 693 -2.54 -2.72 16.37
CA GLY A 693 -3.91 -3.03 16.78
C GLY A 693 -4.04 -3.46 18.25
N GLU A 694 -4.99 -4.38 18.51
CA GLU A 694 -5.07 -5.11 19.79
C GLU A 694 -4.41 -6.51 19.72
N GLU A 695 -3.75 -6.83 18.60
CA GLU A 695 -3.12 -8.14 18.34
C GLU A 695 -1.60 -8.01 18.30
N ASP A 696 -0.87 -9.12 18.45
CA ASP A 696 0.59 -9.12 18.31
C ASP A 696 0.98 -8.76 16.85
N ASP A 697 1.68 -7.65 16.64
CA ASP A 697 2.05 -7.12 15.33
C ASP A 697 3.56 -7.30 15.03
N ASP A 698 3.92 -7.43 13.74
CA ASP A 698 5.31 -7.41 13.24
C ASP A 698 5.42 -6.21 12.30
N ILE A 699 5.98 -5.11 12.81
CA ILE A 699 6.00 -3.78 12.18
C ILE A 699 7.41 -3.51 11.65
N PRO A 700 7.63 -3.65 10.32
CA PRO A 700 8.84 -3.17 9.69
C PRO A 700 8.73 -1.66 9.40
N GLY A 701 9.72 -0.90 9.82
CA GLY A 701 9.98 0.46 9.38
C GLY A 701 10.86 0.48 8.12
N THR A 702 11.36 1.67 7.80
CA THR A 702 11.97 2.07 6.54
C THR A 702 13.43 2.49 6.73
N ASP A 703 14.03 3.16 5.73
CA ASP A 703 15.37 3.73 5.83
C ASP A 703 15.31 5.27 6.10
N GLY A 704 14.17 5.80 6.58
CA GLY A 704 14.03 7.21 6.97
C GLY A 704 13.26 7.36 8.29
N ASP A 705 13.21 8.60 8.81
CA ASP A 705 12.63 8.93 10.13
C ASP A 705 11.18 8.42 10.30
N ASP A 706 11.04 7.30 11.00
CA ASP A 706 9.80 6.60 11.21
C ASP A 706 9.14 6.99 12.53
N ASN A 707 7.80 6.97 12.54
CA ASN A 707 7.02 7.22 13.74
C ASN A 707 6.08 6.04 13.97
N VAL A 708 6.49 5.13 14.85
CA VAL A 708 5.83 3.84 15.08
C VAL A 708 5.14 3.82 16.43
N LEU A 709 3.94 3.28 16.45
CA LEU A 709 3.13 3.06 17.64
C LEU A 709 2.59 1.64 17.60
N ALA A 710 3.14 0.70 18.36
CA ALA A 710 2.79 -0.72 18.21
C ALA A 710 1.44 -1.08 18.86
N GLY A 711 1.00 -0.37 19.90
CA GLY A 711 -0.39 -0.43 20.37
C GLY A 711 -0.58 -1.37 21.56
N GLN A 712 -1.51 -2.34 21.46
CA GLN A 712 -1.63 -3.42 22.45
C GLN A 712 -1.25 -4.74 21.78
N GLY A 713 -0.42 -5.56 22.41
CA GLY A 713 0.05 -6.77 21.77
C GLY A 713 1.35 -7.25 22.41
N ASN A 714 2.02 -8.22 21.81
CA ASN A 714 3.45 -8.45 22.07
C ASN A 714 4.13 -8.21 20.73
N ASP A 715 4.47 -6.96 20.50
CA ASP A 715 4.76 -6.47 19.17
C ASP A 715 6.24 -6.61 18.86
N THR A 716 6.56 -6.69 17.58
CA THR A 716 7.95 -6.67 17.10
C THR A 716 8.11 -5.50 16.14
N VAL A 717 8.85 -4.48 16.56
CA VAL A 717 9.15 -3.28 15.77
C VAL A 717 10.61 -3.31 15.32
N ARG A 718 10.85 -2.99 14.05
CA ARG A 718 12.20 -2.73 13.51
C ARG A 718 12.16 -1.43 12.75
N ALA A 719 12.59 -0.31 13.34
CA ALA A 719 12.37 1.02 12.78
C ALA A 719 13.29 1.29 11.58
N GLY A 720 14.58 0.96 11.67
CA GLY A 720 15.46 0.86 10.50
C GLY A 720 16.60 1.87 10.51
N ASP A 721 16.84 2.57 9.39
CA ASP A 721 17.77 3.70 9.37
C ASP A 721 16.92 4.99 9.49
N GLY A 722 17.38 6.05 10.17
CA GLY A 722 16.60 7.28 10.36
C GLY A 722 16.52 7.69 11.84
N ASP A 723 16.17 8.95 12.13
CA ASP A 723 15.93 9.38 13.51
C ASP A 723 14.47 8.99 13.89
N ASP A 724 14.28 7.82 14.50
CA ASP A 724 12.98 7.19 14.66
C ASP A 724 12.31 7.52 16.00
N SER A 725 10.97 7.48 16.05
CA SER A 725 10.18 7.60 17.28
C SER A 725 9.26 6.39 17.42
N VAL A 726 9.57 5.48 18.34
CA VAL A 726 8.82 4.23 18.54
C VAL A 726 8.19 4.17 19.93
N PHE A 727 6.90 3.83 19.98
CA PHE A 727 6.19 3.52 21.23
C PHE A 727 5.59 2.11 21.14
N GLY A 728 6.07 1.17 21.95
CA GLY A 728 5.60 -0.22 22.02
C GLY A 728 4.16 -0.31 22.51
N GLY A 729 3.92 0.10 23.76
CA GLY A 729 2.58 0.31 24.29
C GLY A 729 2.23 -0.68 25.38
N GLN A 730 1.24 -1.56 25.17
CA GLN A 730 0.87 -2.54 26.18
C GLN A 730 1.25 -3.95 25.74
N GLY A 731 1.96 -4.66 26.62
CA GLY A 731 2.32 -6.06 26.49
C GLY A 731 3.83 -6.20 26.35
N ASN A 732 4.33 -7.33 25.87
CA ASN A 732 5.78 -7.61 25.92
C ASN A 732 6.38 -7.38 24.53
N ASP A 733 6.91 -6.20 24.31
CA ASP A 733 7.30 -5.70 23.01
C ASP A 733 8.80 -5.93 22.74
N SER A 734 9.15 -6.04 21.47
CA SER A 734 10.52 -6.16 20.99
C SER A 734 10.78 -5.02 20.00
N ILE A 735 11.52 -4.00 20.43
CA ILE A 735 11.81 -2.79 19.66
C ILE A 735 13.29 -2.77 19.27
N ASP A 736 13.56 -2.52 17.99
CA ASP A 736 14.88 -2.29 17.41
C ASP A 736 14.84 -0.96 16.66
N GLY A 737 15.50 0.08 17.18
CA GLY A 737 15.58 1.43 16.60
C GLY A 737 16.36 1.41 15.30
N GLY A 738 17.66 1.14 15.39
CA GLY A 738 18.51 0.83 14.25
C GLY A 738 19.64 1.83 14.08
N ASP A 739 19.75 2.54 12.96
CA ASP A 739 20.79 3.56 12.76
C ASP A 739 20.16 4.97 12.73
N GLY A 740 20.36 5.80 13.76
CA GLY A 740 19.91 7.19 13.85
C GLY A 740 19.81 7.65 15.32
N ASP A 741 19.52 8.93 15.59
CA ASP A 741 19.30 9.40 16.96
C ASP A 741 17.82 9.12 17.35
N ASP A 742 17.55 7.95 17.94
CA ASP A 742 16.17 7.44 18.12
C ASP A 742 15.50 7.87 19.44
N VAL A 743 14.17 7.85 19.47
CA VAL A 743 13.33 8.02 20.66
C VAL A 743 12.46 6.78 20.86
N LEU A 744 12.79 5.94 21.83
CA LEU A 744 12.14 4.64 22.03
C LEU A 744 11.44 4.57 23.40
N ASP A 745 10.20 4.09 23.42
CA ASP A 745 9.41 3.86 24.62
C ASP A 745 8.76 2.47 24.58
N GLY A 746 9.13 1.57 25.49
CA GLY A 746 8.57 0.21 25.57
C GLY A 746 7.12 0.21 26.04
N GLY A 747 6.79 1.11 26.97
CA GLY A 747 5.44 1.28 27.49
C GLY A 747 5.20 0.49 28.78
N SER A 748 4.41 -0.59 28.71
CA SER A 748 4.03 -1.38 29.87
C SER A 748 4.09 -2.85 29.54
N GLY A 749 4.91 -3.62 30.26
CA GLY A 749 4.92 -5.05 30.12
C GLY A 749 6.23 -5.68 30.54
N VAL A 750 6.88 -6.36 29.60
CA VAL A 750 8.24 -6.90 29.77
C VAL A 750 8.89 -6.74 28.42
N ASP A 751 9.57 -5.63 28.25
CA ASP A 751 9.97 -5.14 26.96
C ASP A 751 11.45 -5.46 26.68
N THR A 752 11.79 -5.53 25.39
CA THR A 752 13.16 -5.67 24.92
C THR A 752 13.42 -4.57 23.91
N ILE A 753 14.26 -3.61 24.30
CA ILE A 753 14.57 -2.42 23.49
C ILE A 753 16.05 -2.46 23.10
N ILE A 754 16.32 -2.18 21.82
CA ILE A 754 17.64 -1.97 21.24
C ILE A 754 17.63 -0.60 20.57
N GLY A 755 18.44 0.35 21.05
CA GLY A 755 18.63 1.68 20.44
C GLY A 755 19.31 1.53 19.08
N GLY A 756 20.58 1.13 19.09
CA GLY A 756 21.31 0.77 17.88
C GLY A 756 22.55 1.63 17.68
N ARG A 757 22.62 2.44 16.63
CA ARG A 757 23.68 3.44 16.42
C ARG A 757 23.07 4.82 16.43
N GLY A 758 23.71 5.76 17.11
CA GLY A 758 23.22 7.13 17.25
C GLY A 758 23.04 7.43 18.73
N ASN A 759 22.66 8.67 19.06
CA ASN A 759 22.46 9.08 20.44
C ASN A 759 20.99 8.91 20.78
N ASP A 760 20.66 7.79 21.42
CA ASP A 760 19.28 7.36 21.59
C ASP A 760 18.69 7.88 22.90
N THR A 761 17.41 8.20 22.90
CA THR A 761 16.61 8.49 24.09
C THR A 761 15.66 7.34 24.34
N ILE A 762 15.90 6.57 25.40
CA ILE A 762 15.11 5.37 25.71
C ILE A 762 14.41 5.56 27.06
N ALA A 763 13.09 5.41 27.06
CA ALA A 763 12.28 5.35 28.28
C ALA A 763 11.55 4.02 28.36
N ASP A 764 11.36 3.46 29.54
CA ASP A 764 10.59 2.23 29.69
C ASP A 764 9.81 2.17 31.00
N GLY A 765 8.94 1.17 31.15
CA GLY A 765 8.32 0.82 32.43
C GLY A 765 7.44 1.92 33.02
N GLY A 766 6.42 2.38 32.28
CA GLY A 766 5.61 3.55 32.65
C GLY A 766 4.71 3.38 33.89
N THR A 767 4.53 2.16 34.42
CA THR A 767 3.58 1.86 35.51
C THR A 767 4.13 0.89 36.55
N ASP A 768 3.53 0.86 37.75
CA ASP A 768 3.93 -0.06 38.82
C ASP A 768 3.52 -1.53 38.60
N ASP A 769 2.80 -1.81 37.52
CA ASP A 769 2.49 -3.17 37.07
C ASP A 769 3.66 -3.79 36.30
N ASP A 770 4.62 -2.99 35.88
CA ASP A 770 5.86 -3.44 35.26
C ASP A 770 6.75 -4.18 36.27
N LEU A 771 7.42 -5.23 35.80
CA LEU A 771 8.22 -6.12 36.62
C LEU A 771 9.69 -6.21 36.20
N TYR A 772 9.98 -6.04 34.90
CA TYR A 772 11.29 -6.36 34.33
C TYR A 772 11.39 -5.99 32.85
N ASP A 773 12.40 -5.20 32.48
CA ASP A 773 12.74 -4.90 31.08
C ASP A 773 14.21 -5.21 30.72
N VAL A 774 14.49 -5.27 29.43
CA VAL A 774 15.85 -5.44 28.87
C VAL A 774 16.15 -4.35 27.85
N ILE A 775 17.09 -3.47 28.18
CA ILE A 775 17.43 -2.31 27.36
C ILE A 775 18.91 -2.35 26.97
N TYR A 776 19.17 -2.14 25.68
CA TYR A 776 20.50 -1.92 25.11
C TYR A 776 20.50 -0.56 24.40
N GLY A 777 21.36 0.37 24.82
CA GLY A 777 21.58 1.68 24.18
C GLY A 777 22.22 1.48 22.82
N GLY A 778 23.53 1.24 22.78
CA GLY A 778 24.20 0.82 21.55
C GLY A 778 25.49 1.58 21.30
N GLU A 779 25.70 2.07 20.07
CA GLU A 779 26.81 2.97 19.75
C GLU A 779 26.33 4.43 19.76
N GLY A 780 26.77 5.25 20.71
CA GLY A 780 26.44 6.68 20.79
C GLY A 780 26.33 7.15 22.23
N ASP A 781 26.12 8.45 22.45
CA ASP A 781 25.94 8.99 23.81
C ASP A 781 24.44 8.92 24.20
N ASP A 782 24.00 7.84 24.84
CA ASP A 782 22.57 7.53 25.05
C ASP A 782 21.98 8.12 26.35
N ASP A 783 20.68 8.41 26.39
CA ASP A 783 19.92 8.81 27.60
C ASP A 783 18.81 7.78 27.89
N ILE A 784 18.99 6.98 28.95
CA ILE A 784 18.16 5.81 29.26
C ILE A 784 17.50 5.94 30.64
N ASP A 785 16.18 5.79 30.72
CA ASP A 785 15.40 5.65 31.96
C ASP A 785 14.63 4.32 31.97
N GLY A 786 15.04 3.39 32.83
CA GLY A 786 14.41 2.07 32.97
C GLY A 786 13.06 2.07 33.69
N GLY A 787 12.62 3.19 34.26
CA GLY A 787 11.26 3.32 34.80
C GLY A 787 10.97 2.45 36.03
N PHE A 788 9.88 1.68 36.00
CA PHE A 788 9.51 0.73 37.05
C PHE A 788 9.91 -0.68 36.62
N GLY A 789 10.46 -1.49 37.53
CA GLY A 789 10.77 -2.87 37.17
C GLY A 789 11.87 -3.48 38.03
N ASN A 790 12.67 -4.36 37.46
CA ASN A 790 13.94 -4.81 38.05
C ASN A 790 14.91 -5.02 36.90
N ASP A 791 15.37 -3.92 36.33
CA ASP A 791 15.63 -3.89 34.89
C ASP A 791 17.07 -4.25 34.57
N SER A 792 17.30 -4.69 33.34
CA SER A 792 18.63 -5.03 32.83
C SER A 792 19.02 -4.06 31.73
N ILE A 793 19.79 -3.03 32.10
CA ILE A 793 20.12 -1.90 31.23
C ILE A 793 21.61 -1.91 30.87
N ARG A 794 21.91 -1.65 29.61
CA ARG A 794 23.29 -1.54 29.11
C ARG A 794 23.44 -0.36 28.14
N GLY A 795 24.30 0.62 28.45
CA GLY A 795 24.60 1.76 27.56
C GLY A 795 25.46 1.38 26.35
N ASP A 796 26.35 0.41 26.53
CA ASP A 796 27.26 -0.09 25.49
C ASP A 796 28.42 0.86 25.16
N ALA A 797 28.37 1.69 24.12
CA ALA A 797 29.53 2.45 23.65
C ALA A 797 29.23 3.93 23.44
N GLY A 798 29.63 4.78 24.39
CA GLY A 798 29.58 6.22 24.32
C GLY A 798 29.59 6.79 25.72
N ASN A 799 29.23 8.06 25.92
CA ASN A 799 29.13 8.66 27.24
C ASN A 799 27.67 8.69 27.66
N ASP A 800 27.21 7.62 28.29
CA ASP A 800 25.79 7.36 28.48
C ASP A 800 25.28 7.99 29.78
N VAL A 801 24.00 8.36 29.80
CA VAL A 801 23.26 8.77 31.00
C VAL A 801 22.21 7.72 31.26
N ILE A 802 22.33 7.00 32.38
CA ILE A 802 21.44 5.87 32.67
C ILE A 802 20.83 5.97 34.07
N ALA A 803 19.51 5.89 34.13
CA ALA A 803 18.74 5.73 35.36
C ALA A 803 18.10 4.33 35.40
N GLY A 804 18.41 3.56 36.46
CA GLY A 804 17.78 2.25 36.71
C GLY A 804 16.29 2.37 37.05
N GLY A 805 15.93 3.41 37.80
CA GLY A 805 14.54 3.73 38.11
C GLY A 805 14.07 3.18 39.46
N PHE A 806 12.87 2.59 39.49
CA PHE A 806 12.28 1.93 40.64
C PHE A 806 12.41 0.42 40.49
N GLY A 807 13.38 -0.18 41.16
CA GLY A 807 13.55 -1.61 41.05
C GLY A 807 14.82 -2.09 41.71
N ALA A 808 15.08 -3.40 41.68
CA ALA A 808 16.42 -3.89 41.99
C ALA A 808 17.15 -4.12 40.67
N ASP A 809 17.79 -3.06 40.18
CA ASP A 809 18.19 -2.97 38.77
C ASP A 809 19.63 -3.46 38.55
N THR A 810 19.94 -3.81 37.32
CA THR A 810 21.30 -4.08 36.86
C THR A 810 21.63 -3.12 35.72
N VAL A 811 22.50 -2.15 36.00
CA VAL A 811 22.91 -1.11 35.05
C VAL A 811 24.39 -1.27 34.71
N ILE A 812 24.70 -1.28 33.43
CA ILE A 812 26.05 -1.35 32.89
C ILE A 812 26.25 -0.16 31.95
N GLY A 813 27.21 0.73 32.23
CA GLY A 813 27.58 1.84 31.35
C GLY A 813 28.20 1.29 30.07
N GLY A 814 29.46 0.89 30.12
CA GLY A 814 30.13 0.20 29.02
C GLY A 814 31.47 0.81 28.71
N THR A 815 31.63 1.43 27.55
CA THR A 815 32.86 2.17 27.21
C THR A 815 32.56 3.65 27.02
N GLY A 816 33.32 4.52 27.66
CA GLY A 816 33.13 5.97 27.65
C GLY A 816 32.95 6.49 29.07
N ASN A 817 32.60 7.77 29.24
CA ASN A 817 32.48 8.34 30.59
C ASN A 817 31.01 8.46 30.96
N ASP A 818 30.51 7.47 31.69
CA ASP A 818 29.09 7.27 31.89
C ASP A 818 28.59 7.95 33.17
N THR A 819 27.31 8.28 33.20
CA THR A 819 26.58 8.84 34.35
C THR A 819 25.48 7.89 34.76
N LEU A 820 25.72 7.10 35.81
CA LEU A 820 24.81 6.04 36.24
C LEU A 820 24.10 6.41 37.55
N THR A 821 22.79 6.17 37.62
CA THR A 821 22.03 6.24 38.87
C THR A 821 21.13 5.02 39.07
N GLY A 822 21.29 4.31 40.20
CA GLY A 822 20.38 3.22 40.58
C GLY A 822 19.00 3.73 41.02
N SER A 823 18.92 5.00 41.43
CA SER A 823 17.70 5.67 41.88
C SER A 823 17.11 5.06 43.16
N ALA A 824 16.37 3.95 43.12
CA ALA A 824 15.72 3.40 44.31
C ALA A 824 15.82 1.89 44.43
N TYR A 825 16.08 1.42 45.66
CA TYR A 825 16.17 0.05 46.15
C TYR A 825 17.57 -0.54 46.26
N SER A 826 17.98 -1.53 45.48
CA SER A 826 19.24 -2.23 45.77
C SER A 826 19.81 -2.74 44.47
N ASP A 827 20.67 -1.92 43.90
CA ASP A 827 21.02 -1.99 42.50
C ASP A 827 22.40 -2.56 42.29
N GLN A 828 22.66 -3.02 41.08
CA GLN A 828 23.98 -3.43 40.63
C GLN A 828 24.44 -2.49 39.52
N LEU A 829 25.43 -1.66 39.80
CA LEU A 829 25.94 -0.64 38.89
C LEU A 829 27.37 -0.97 38.47
N PHE A 830 27.63 -0.99 37.17
CA PHE A 830 28.95 -1.21 36.58
C PHE A 830 29.25 -0.06 35.61
N GLY A 831 30.28 0.75 35.90
CA GLY A 831 30.72 1.84 35.03
C GLY A 831 31.32 1.31 33.73
N GLY A 832 32.50 0.70 33.79
CA GLY A 832 33.14 0.04 32.66
C GLY A 832 34.48 0.67 32.32
N ASP A 833 34.75 0.93 31.04
CA ASP A 833 35.98 1.60 30.63
C ASP A 833 35.74 3.12 30.53
N GLY A 834 36.35 3.95 31.39
CA GLY A 834 36.29 5.41 31.32
C GLY A 834 36.19 6.08 32.69
N ASP A 835 36.08 7.40 32.73
CA ASP A 835 35.99 8.15 33.99
C ASP A 835 34.51 8.34 34.41
N ASP A 836 33.94 7.37 35.13
CA ASP A 836 32.49 7.31 35.34
C ASP A 836 32.00 8.11 36.55
N PHE A 837 30.74 8.54 36.52
CA PHE A 837 30.01 9.07 37.67
C PHE A 837 28.88 8.13 38.07
N ILE A 838 28.97 7.57 39.28
CA ILE A 838 28.02 6.56 39.74
C ILE A 838 27.34 7.00 41.03
N ASN A 839 26.02 6.99 41.04
CA ASN A 839 25.17 7.24 42.19
C ASN A 839 24.30 6.01 42.49
N GLY A 840 24.58 5.30 43.58
CA GLY A 840 23.75 4.15 44.01
C GLY A 840 22.27 4.51 44.19
N GLY A 841 21.98 5.74 44.60
CA GLY A 841 20.63 6.14 44.94
C GLY A 841 20.23 5.66 46.33
N TRP A 842 18.95 5.31 46.51
CA TRP A 842 18.43 4.87 47.79
C TRP A 842 18.62 3.37 47.99
N GLY A 843 19.33 2.99 49.05
CA GLY A 843 19.35 1.62 49.56
C GLY A 843 20.74 0.99 49.56
N HIS A 844 20.85 -0.28 49.20
CA HIS A 844 22.07 -1.04 49.45
C HIS A 844 22.67 -1.56 48.16
N ASP A 845 23.37 -0.66 47.49
CA ASP A 845 23.80 -0.87 46.11
C ASP A 845 25.16 -1.52 46.03
N ARG A 846 25.37 -2.28 44.97
CA ARG A 846 26.64 -2.89 44.63
C ARG A 846 27.19 -2.18 43.40
N VAL A 847 28.35 -1.59 43.55
CA VAL A 847 28.92 -0.67 42.57
C VAL A 847 30.33 -1.12 42.18
N ASN A 848 30.62 -1.03 40.89
CA ASN A 848 31.94 -1.26 40.30
C ASN A 848 32.19 -0.13 39.29
N GLY A 849 33.30 0.59 39.46
CA GLY A 849 33.69 1.68 38.56
C GLY A 849 34.27 1.17 37.24
N GLY A 850 35.16 0.19 37.31
CA GLY A 850 35.85 -0.38 36.17
C GLY A 850 37.25 0.23 35.98
N ASP A 851 37.65 0.43 34.73
CA ASP A 851 38.94 1.01 34.35
C ASP A 851 38.80 2.53 34.21
N GLY A 852 39.38 3.35 35.09
CA GLY A 852 39.38 4.80 34.90
C GLY A 852 39.45 5.58 36.21
N ALA A 853 39.14 6.88 36.17
CA ALA A 853 39.11 7.73 37.35
C ALA A 853 37.67 8.00 37.79
N ASP A 854 37.11 7.09 38.58
CA ASP A 854 35.67 7.05 38.84
C ASP A 854 35.21 7.88 40.03
N ARG A 855 33.93 8.26 40.01
CA ARG A 855 33.32 9.16 41.00
C ARG A 855 32.07 8.55 41.59
N PHE A 856 32.19 8.08 42.83
CA PHE A 856 31.08 7.43 43.57
C PHE A 856 30.37 8.44 44.48
N PHE A 857 29.11 8.77 44.18
CA PHE A 857 28.35 9.78 44.89
C PHE A 857 27.50 9.22 46.05
N HIS A 858 27.38 10.00 47.13
CA HIS A 858 26.42 9.73 48.19
C HIS A 858 25.91 11.04 48.83
N ILE A 859 24.60 11.17 49.05
CA ILE A 859 23.98 12.43 49.50
C ILE A 859 24.26 12.76 50.98
N GLY A 860 24.48 11.75 51.82
CA GLY A 860 24.97 11.91 53.20
C GLY A 860 23.90 12.07 54.28
N ILE A 861 22.65 11.70 53.99
CA ILE A 861 21.53 11.70 54.95
C ILE A 861 21.31 10.32 55.57
N PHE A 862 20.65 10.30 56.73
CA PHE A 862 20.23 9.08 57.41
C PHE A 862 19.14 8.38 56.57
N ASP A 863 19.23 7.05 56.41
CA ASP A 863 18.36 6.18 55.59
C ASP A 863 18.56 6.23 54.06
N HIS A 864 19.59 6.92 53.55
CA HIS A 864 20.00 6.79 52.13
C HIS A 864 20.53 5.39 51.79
N GLY A 865 20.90 4.60 52.80
CA GLY A 865 21.51 3.29 52.63
C GLY A 865 23.04 3.33 52.50
N SER A 866 23.65 2.22 52.11
CA SER A 866 25.11 2.03 52.16
C SER A 866 25.55 1.27 50.93
N ASP A 867 26.56 1.81 50.25
CA ASP A 867 26.96 1.31 48.94
C ASP A 867 28.24 0.48 49.07
N TRP A 868 28.28 -0.64 48.37
CA TRP A 868 29.41 -1.55 48.31
C TRP A 868 30.16 -1.33 47.00
N ILE A 869 31.32 -0.65 47.08
CA ILE A 869 32.20 -0.39 45.94
C ILE A 869 33.26 -1.50 45.85
N GLN A 870 33.32 -2.20 44.71
CA GLN A 870 34.08 -3.44 44.54
C GLN A 870 35.53 -3.27 44.06
N ASP A 871 35.89 -2.12 43.51
CA ASP A 871 37.13 -1.96 42.76
C ASP A 871 37.88 -0.66 43.03
N TYR A 872 37.37 0.22 43.89
CA TYR A 872 37.97 1.51 44.23
C TYR A 872 39.53 1.49 44.24
N ASP A 873 40.16 2.26 43.36
CA ASP A 873 41.61 2.44 43.28
C ASP A 873 41.98 3.94 43.15
N ALA A 874 42.44 4.52 44.26
CA ALA A 874 42.93 5.89 44.29
C ALA A 874 44.13 6.16 43.34
N SER A 875 44.81 5.12 42.85
CA SER A 875 45.92 5.26 41.90
C SER A 875 45.47 5.42 40.45
N GLU A 876 44.27 4.97 40.13
CA GLU A 876 43.61 5.16 38.83
C GLU A 876 42.96 6.54 38.76
N GLY A 877 42.40 6.98 39.89
CA GLY A 877 41.96 8.36 40.10
C GLY A 877 40.72 8.48 40.96
N ASP A 878 40.20 7.37 41.48
CA ASP A 878 38.88 7.29 42.07
C ASP A 878 38.64 8.22 43.25
N VAL A 879 37.43 8.75 43.30
CA VAL A 879 36.98 9.75 44.27
C VAL A 879 35.60 9.42 44.82
N LEU A 880 35.48 9.39 46.14
CA LEU A 880 34.19 9.41 46.82
C LEU A 880 33.65 10.85 46.85
N VAL A 881 32.42 11.08 46.38
CA VAL A 881 31.81 12.41 46.27
C VAL A 881 30.69 12.57 47.30
N PHE A 882 30.81 13.58 48.18
CA PHE A 882 29.84 13.79 49.25
C PHE A 882 28.91 14.98 49.00
N GLY A 883 27.60 14.75 49.04
CA GLY A 883 26.57 15.75 48.72
C GLY A 883 26.47 16.95 49.67
N ILE A 884 26.83 16.80 50.96
CA ILE A 884 26.73 17.90 51.93
C ILE A 884 27.96 18.80 51.86
N GLY A 885 27.90 19.87 51.05
CA GLY A 885 29.01 20.80 50.84
C GLY A 885 29.51 21.55 52.10
N SER A 886 28.74 21.61 53.19
CA SER A 886 29.19 22.19 54.45
C SER A 886 29.97 21.23 55.36
N ALA A 887 30.13 19.97 54.97
CA ALA A 887 30.86 18.98 55.75
C ALA A 887 32.37 19.26 55.77
N THR A 888 33.06 18.63 56.71
CA THR A 888 34.50 18.70 56.86
C THR A 888 35.08 17.30 56.96
N PRO A 889 36.33 17.05 56.49
CA PRO A 889 36.96 15.73 56.56
C PRO A 889 36.99 15.14 57.98
N SER A 890 37.08 16.00 59.01
CA SER A 890 37.07 15.57 60.42
C SER A 890 35.77 14.89 60.88
N GLN A 891 34.70 15.01 60.11
CA GLN A 891 33.42 14.37 60.37
C GLN A 891 33.34 12.95 59.82
N PHE A 892 34.37 12.48 59.13
CA PHE A 892 34.46 11.12 58.61
C PHE A 892 35.30 10.23 59.54
N GLN A 893 35.05 8.93 59.46
CA GLN A 893 35.81 7.89 60.12
C GLN A 893 36.00 6.74 59.15
N VAL A 894 37.25 6.34 58.92
CA VAL A 894 37.56 5.11 58.19
C VAL A 894 37.85 4.01 59.21
N ASN A 895 37.15 2.90 59.09
CA ASN A 895 37.49 1.66 59.79
C ASN A 895 37.96 0.63 58.76
N THR A 896 38.96 -0.15 59.12
CA THR A 896 39.47 -1.22 58.27
C THR A 896 39.34 -2.56 59.00
N THR A 897 39.03 -3.64 58.27
CA THR A 897 39.01 -5.01 58.81
C THR A 897 39.27 -5.99 57.66
N HIS A 898 39.47 -7.27 57.97
CA HIS A 898 39.35 -8.32 56.95
C HIS A 898 37.97 -9.00 57.15
N THR A 899 37.12 -9.05 56.13
CA THR A 899 35.79 -9.65 56.22
C THR A 899 35.89 -11.19 56.19
N ALA A 900 35.85 -11.86 57.34
CA ALA A 900 35.70 -13.32 57.41
C ALA A 900 34.46 -13.71 58.20
N ASP A 901 33.71 -14.66 57.66
CA ASP A 901 32.73 -15.41 58.44
C ASP A 901 33.43 -16.30 59.50
N SER A 902 32.65 -16.86 60.42
CA SER A 902 33.17 -17.72 61.49
C SER A 902 33.79 -19.04 61.01
N SER A 903 33.61 -19.38 59.74
CA SER A 903 34.18 -20.54 59.06
C SER A 903 35.46 -20.20 58.28
N GLY A 904 35.83 -18.92 58.20
CA GLY A 904 36.97 -18.40 57.46
C GLY A 904 36.68 -18.16 55.97
N ASN A 905 35.42 -18.22 55.53
CA ASN A 905 35.05 -17.78 54.18
C ASN A 905 34.94 -16.25 54.16
N ARG A 906 35.42 -15.63 53.10
CA ARG A 906 35.50 -14.18 52.94
C ARG A 906 34.84 -13.75 51.63
N SER A 907 34.37 -12.51 51.55
CA SER A 907 33.80 -11.97 50.31
C SER A 907 34.89 -11.51 49.32
N GLY A 908 36.17 -11.47 49.72
CA GLY A 908 37.26 -10.83 48.97
C GLY A 908 38.65 -11.48 48.95
N ASP A 909 39.64 -10.77 48.37
CA ASP A 909 41.06 -11.15 48.38
C ASP A 909 41.62 -11.13 49.82
N ASP A 910 42.08 -12.30 50.28
CA ASP A 910 42.64 -12.56 51.61
C ASP A 910 43.82 -11.64 52.01
N SER A 911 44.44 -10.96 51.04
CA SER A 911 45.61 -10.10 51.23
C SER A 911 45.30 -8.61 51.36
N ILE A 912 44.05 -8.19 51.13
CA ILE A 912 43.62 -6.79 51.13
C ILE A 912 42.65 -6.53 52.30
N GLU A 913 42.84 -5.42 53.00
CA GLU A 913 41.98 -5.00 54.11
C GLU A 913 40.86 -4.10 53.56
N GLU A 914 39.60 -4.44 53.84
CA GLU A 914 38.46 -3.64 53.36
C GLU A 914 38.26 -2.39 54.22
N ALA A 915 37.82 -1.29 53.60
CA ALA A 915 37.64 0.01 54.25
C ALA A 915 36.16 0.41 54.32
N PHE A 916 35.73 0.87 55.49
CA PHE A 916 34.36 1.31 55.76
C PHE A 916 34.37 2.79 56.12
N VAL A 917 33.82 3.63 55.24
CA VAL A 917 33.79 5.09 55.39
C VAL A 917 32.49 5.51 56.08
N ILE A 918 32.59 6.05 57.28
CA ILE A 918 31.47 6.39 58.16
C ILE A 918 31.35 7.90 58.30
N TYR A 919 30.17 8.45 58.05
CA TYR A 919 29.86 9.84 58.36
C TYR A 919 29.40 9.96 59.82
N ARG A 920 30.27 10.48 60.71
CA ARG A 920 30.03 10.51 62.17
C ARG A 920 28.74 11.18 62.60
N PRO A 921 28.25 12.26 61.96
CA PRO A 921 27.00 12.91 62.35
C PRO A 921 25.76 12.01 62.21
N THR A 922 25.72 11.12 61.23
CA THR A 922 24.63 10.13 61.06
C THR A 922 24.98 8.81 61.74
N GLY A 923 26.26 8.47 61.83
CA GLY A 923 26.76 7.19 62.35
C GLY A 923 26.63 6.02 61.37
N GLN A 924 26.23 6.31 60.13
CA GLN A 924 25.99 5.34 59.07
C GLN A 924 27.28 5.13 58.25
N ILE A 925 27.47 3.90 57.77
CA ILE A 925 28.47 3.59 56.75
C ILE A 925 27.93 4.14 55.44
N MET A 926 28.66 5.02 54.78
CA MET A 926 28.26 5.52 53.45
C MET A 926 28.77 4.55 52.39
N TRP A 927 30.06 4.24 52.44
CA TRP A 927 30.73 3.35 51.49
C TRP A 927 31.46 2.22 52.21
N ALA A 928 31.32 1.02 51.66
CA ALA A 928 32.16 -0.13 51.95
C ALA A 928 33.04 -0.39 50.71
N LEU A 929 34.33 -0.08 50.82
CA LEU A 929 35.33 -0.33 49.79
C LEU A 929 35.90 -1.73 50.05
N VAL A 930 35.54 -2.67 49.21
CA VAL A 930 35.76 -4.11 49.41
C VAL A 930 36.24 -4.67 48.08
N ASP A 931 37.17 -5.61 48.08
CA ASP A 931 37.71 -6.27 46.87
C ASP A 931 38.52 -5.41 45.90
N GLY A 932 38.63 -4.09 46.12
CA GLY A 932 39.51 -3.19 45.36
C GLY A 932 40.99 -3.32 45.75
N ALA A 933 41.82 -2.39 45.25
CA ALA A 933 43.25 -2.37 45.57
C ALA A 933 43.54 -2.14 47.07
N GLY A 934 44.76 -2.43 47.51
CA GLY A 934 45.19 -2.06 48.86
C GLY A 934 45.22 -0.55 49.05
N GLN A 935 44.30 0.00 49.86
CA GLN A 935 44.10 1.45 49.99
C GLN A 935 45.25 2.15 50.71
N SER A 936 46.04 2.93 49.96
CA SER A 936 47.10 3.80 50.52
C SER A 936 46.64 5.25 50.73
N GLU A 937 45.55 5.63 50.07
CA GLU A 937 44.85 6.92 50.09
C GLU A 937 43.36 6.62 49.88
N ILE A 938 42.47 7.41 50.51
CA ILE A 938 41.03 7.37 50.21
C ILE A 938 40.60 8.80 49.91
N ASN A 939 40.39 9.10 48.64
CA ASN A 939 40.03 10.42 48.15
C ASN A 939 38.56 10.71 48.40
N LEU A 940 38.28 11.75 49.18
CA LEU A 940 36.93 12.26 49.43
C LEU A 940 36.81 13.70 48.92
N GLN A 941 35.89 13.94 47.98
CA GLN A 941 35.51 15.26 47.50
C GLN A 941 34.37 15.87 48.32
N ILE A 942 34.60 17.05 48.90
CA ILE A 942 33.58 17.86 49.58
C ILE A 942 33.62 19.28 49.02
N ALA A 943 32.49 19.78 48.55
CA ALA A 943 32.36 21.14 47.98
C ALA A 943 33.44 21.46 46.92
N GLY A 944 33.76 20.48 46.07
CA GLY A 944 34.74 20.64 44.99
C GLY A 944 36.21 20.56 45.44
N GLN A 945 36.52 20.17 46.68
CA GLN A 945 37.89 19.97 47.15
C GLN A 945 38.09 18.50 47.56
N VAL A 946 39.20 17.89 47.12
CA VAL A 946 39.56 16.48 47.42
C VAL A 946 40.47 16.41 48.65
N TYR A 947 40.19 15.47 49.55
CA TYR A 947 40.93 15.21 50.77
C TYR A 947 41.23 13.72 50.90
N ASP A 948 42.45 13.37 51.30
CA ASP A 948 42.76 12.00 51.73
C ASP A 948 42.26 11.77 53.18
N LEU A 949 41.39 10.76 53.35
CA LEU A 949 40.86 10.38 54.66
C LEU A 949 41.85 9.59 55.53
N LEU A 950 42.96 9.11 54.97
CA LEU A 950 44.00 8.36 55.68
C LEU A 950 45.18 9.23 56.15
N ALA A 951 45.23 10.51 55.73
CA ALA A 951 46.34 11.46 55.97
C ALA A 951 46.47 12.01 57.41
#